data_AF-A0A6J5KHI5-F1
#
_entry.id   AF-A0A6J5KHI5-F1
#
_cell.length_a   1.000
_cell.length_b   1.000
_cell.length_c   1.000
_cell.angle_alpha   90.00
_cell.angle_beta   90.00
_cell.angle_gamma   90.00
#
_symmetry.space_group_name_H-M   'P 1'
#
loop_
_entity.id
_entity.type
_entity.pdbx_description
1 polymer ?
#
loop_
_entity_poly.entity_id
_entity_poly.type
_entity_poly.pdbx_seq_one_letter_code
_entity_poly.pdbx_strand_id
1 'polypeptide(L)'
;MEPPNGYAPRIYFFHSLLVGPLDAWPAQFAHAAALGFDHALIGSLFEPGRASHGQVVGNHARLHPVFEAEQPAGDAIRTLAGEARSHGLTLLADLVIDRVAADGALYAEHADWFYPLETEEARLDPRHVHREDNVAYANFSDAGTRAALADWWTQQLLALAAAGIGGFRFDSPHRVPVEVWRQLREAVRAAHPDVRFLAATPGLARSDLAGLEGAGFDSVFSSVRWWDYRASWMVEEHAALARIGGPIAFPEAPYGTRLAAELSDPHDSGSVERAYRRALFTASAVGTGWMMPMGFEYGVSEPMSQTRGDASQFALACQAKRFDLSQPISHANELLRNAKALQVNGELRPLSGPGAPAAVLLRADQPDLREAGEAVLIAINPELGAPVRVDPARFLAGVPGNFTRFVALDAPGRASPAALTPFTLAPGAVRLFQAMTEKPICLAPPIDKANSKRSGRKTVLEAINAPRVAIESVMPSVDNGRFAAKRSVGERAEISAAIFAEGHDKIAAAVLWRAADENTWHEVLMAPAQPAGLDIWKARIPLERMGRHEFTVIAWRDDFASLVEHVEKKLKAGQTVEIELDEAAHLFALVLAEVETAEGADKAPLEHIVTQFKKADDETKLKLLLDPATAKAMTTARHRPFLSRDPVTYKIDAERTAARFASWYEIFPRSMSDDESRHGTFADVTKKLPRIRDMGFDVLYFPPIHPIGMTNRKGRNNTLNAQPGDVGSPYAIGAAEGGHTAVHPQLGTLDDFKAMLAAARAHGLEIALDFAIQCSPDHPWLKEHPTWFAWRPDGTLRYAENPPKKYQDIVNPDFYAHDAKPDLWLALRDVILFWIEAGVHIFRVDNPHTKPLPFWEWMINDVRSRYPETIFLAEAFTRPRMMNRLGKIGFSQSYTYFTWRESKRDFIEYLSELTQTGARDFYRPNFFVNTPDINPRHLQSQGRTGFLIRAALASTLAGLWGVYSGFELCEAAALPNSEEYLDSEKYQLRAWDWNRPGNIVAEITALNRIRRANPALQTHLGLTFLPAHNDNILFFEKATESRDNVIVVAINLDPFNEQGADIELSWETFQKWNLHDHGPLEVTDQMTGARFEWHGRWQHVRLGPGQPFSIWRIAPLGGLPAERPDEADSDPTGAPHADAGNPTPTEGAI
;
A
#
# COMPACT_ATOMS: atom_id res chain seq x y z
N MET A 1 22.87 -26.64 -41.89
CA MET A 1 23.71 -26.73 -40.69
C MET A 1 22.74 -26.80 -39.52
N GLU A 2 22.55 -27.97 -38.91
CA GLU A 2 21.73 -28.09 -37.70
C GLU A 2 22.35 -27.19 -36.61
N PRO A 3 21.56 -26.37 -35.89
CA PRO A 3 22.09 -25.63 -34.76
C PRO A 3 22.63 -26.63 -33.71
N PRO A 4 23.72 -26.31 -32.99
CA PRO A 4 24.48 -27.27 -32.19
C PRO A 4 23.68 -28.07 -31.14
N ASN A 5 22.44 -27.68 -30.83
CA ASN A 5 21.55 -28.31 -29.84
C ASN A 5 20.12 -28.61 -30.38
N GLY A 6 19.93 -28.79 -31.70
CA GLY A 6 18.62 -28.74 -32.36
C GLY A 6 18.03 -30.04 -32.92
N TYR A 7 18.33 -31.21 -32.35
CA TYR A 7 17.69 -32.45 -32.81
C TYR A 7 16.23 -32.51 -32.33
N ALA A 8 15.29 -32.14 -33.22
CA ALA A 8 13.86 -31.96 -32.97
C ALA A 8 12.99 -32.94 -33.78
N PRO A 9 13.07 -34.26 -33.53
CA PRO A 9 12.41 -35.26 -34.36
C PRO A 9 10.89 -35.23 -34.17
N ARG A 10 10.16 -35.51 -35.25
CA ARG A 10 8.71 -35.74 -35.27
C ARG A 10 8.51 -37.21 -35.59
N ILE A 11 8.29 -38.00 -34.55
CA ILE A 11 8.30 -39.46 -34.59
C ILE A 11 6.88 -40.00 -34.65
N TYR A 12 6.59 -40.85 -35.64
CA TYR A 12 5.40 -41.68 -35.66
C TYR A 12 5.76 -43.09 -35.16
N PHE A 13 5.09 -43.56 -34.10
CA PHE A 13 5.38 -44.86 -33.50
C PHE A 13 4.44 -45.95 -34.04
N PHE A 14 5.04 -47.01 -34.56
CA PHE A 14 4.39 -48.20 -35.11
C PHE A 14 4.57 -49.40 -34.19
N HIS A 15 3.49 -50.13 -33.94
CA HIS A 15 3.52 -51.39 -33.20
C HIS A 15 3.41 -52.56 -34.18
N SER A 16 4.44 -53.41 -34.28
CA SER A 16 4.51 -54.48 -35.29
C SER A 16 3.30 -55.42 -35.29
N LEU A 17 2.80 -55.83 -34.11
CA LEU A 17 1.60 -56.68 -33.98
C LEU A 17 0.31 -56.07 -34.55
N LEU A 18 0.26 -54.73 -34.68
CA LEU A 18 -0.92 -54.01 -35.18
C LEU A 18 -0.81 -53.62 -36.66
N VAL A 19 0.39 -53.76 -37.24
CA VAL A 19 0.63 -53.57 -38.67
C VAL A 19 0.56 -54.91 -39.40
N GLY A 20 1.22 -55.94 -38.87
CA GLY A 20 1.26 -57.28 -39.45
C GLY A 20 2.40 -57.49 -40.47
N PRO A 21 2.14 -58.20 -41.58
CA PRO A 21 3.17 -58.70 -42.50
C PRO A 21 3.94 -57.58 -43.20
N LEU A 22 5.14 -57.87 -43.71
CA LEU A 22 6.05 -56.88 -44.31
C LEU A 22 5.44 -56.04 -45.45
N ASP A 23 4.52 -56.59 -46.23
CA ASP A 23 3.86 -55.91 -47.35
C ASP A 23 2.83 -54.85 -46.91
N ALA A 24 2.39 -54.87 -45.65
CA ALA A 24 1.48 -53.86 -45.10
C ALA A 24 2.16 -52.52 -44.74
N TRP A 25 3.50 -52.50 -44.64
CA TRP A 25 4.27 -51.37 -44.09
C TRP A 25 4.36 -50.12 -44.99
N PRO A 26 4.51 -50.20 -46.34
CA PRO A 26 4.62 -49.00 -47.17
C PRO A 26 3.43 -48.04 -47.04
N ALA A 27 2.21 -48.56 -46.92
CA ALA A 27 1.01 -47.75 -46.71
C ALA A 27 1.04 -46.98 -45.38
N GLN A 28 1.61 -47.59 -44.34
CA GLN A 28 1.74 -46.97 -43.03
C GLN A 28 2.77 -45.83 -43.04
N PHE A 29 3.90 -46.00 -43.75
CA PHE A 29 4.90 -44.95 -43.94
C PHE A 29 4.35 -43.78 -44.75
N ALA A 30 3.61 -44.03 -45.83
CA ALA A 30 2.97 -42.98 -46.61
C ALA A 30 2.01 -42.12 -45.77
N HIS A 31 1.22 -42.76 -44.88
CA HIS A 31 0.31 -42.07 -43.96
C HIS A 31 1.06 -41.17 -42.97
N ALA A 32 2.10 -41.68 -42.30
CA ALA A 32 2.91 -40.89 -41.37
C ALA A 32 3.58 -39.69 -42.05
N ALA A 33 4.11 -39.87 -43.27
CA ALA A 33 4.70 -38.78 -44.05
C ALA A 33 3.67 -37.71 -44.43
N ALA A 34 2.44 -38.10 -44.79
CA ALA A 34 1.36 -37.15 -45.12
C ALA A 34 0.94 -36.29 -43.91
N LEU A 35 1.04 -36.84 -42.69
CA LEU A 35 0.84 -36.10 -41.43
C LEU A 35 2.02 -35.18 -41.07
N GLY A 36 3.11 -35.22 -41.84
CA GLY A 36 4.28 -34.36 -41.69
C GLY A 36 5.29 -34.84 -40.65
N PHE A 37 5.27 -36.12 -40.27
CA PHE A 37 6.34 -36.75 -39.51
C PHE A 37 7.58 -36.98 -40.37
N ASP A 38 8.75 -37.07 -39.74
CA ASP A 38 10.04 -37.28 -40.41
C ASP A 38 10.78 -38.54 -39.90
N HIS A 39 10.27 -39.17 -38.84
CA HIS A 39 10.80 -40.42 -38.29
C HIS A 39 9.70 -41.45 -38.08
N ALA A 40 10.04 -42.72 -38.27
CA ALA A 40 9.18 -43.87 -38.01
C ALA A 40 9.85 -44.75 -36.94
N LEU A 41 9.25 -44.93 -35.77
CA LEU A 41 9.79 -45.80 -34.71
C LEU A 41 9.02 -47.12 -34.66
N ILE A 42 9.71 -48.24 -34.84
CA ILE A 42 9.12 -49.58 -34.79
C ILE A 42 9.34 -50.22 -33.41
N GLY A 43 8.24 -50.57 -32.76
CA GLY A 43 8.20 -51.40 -31.56
C GLY A 43 8.09 -52.91 -31.84
N SER A 44 8.62 -53.74 -30.94
CA SER A 44 8.56 -55.21 -31.00
C SER A 44 9.12 -55.78 -32.32
N LEU A 45 10.37 -55.41 -32.64
CA LEU A 45 11.02 -55.73 -33.92
C LEU A 45 11.44 -57.21 -34.03
N PHE A 46 12.02 -57.78 -32.98
CA PHE A 46 12.64 -59.11 -32.99
C PHE A 46 11.75 -60.21 -32.44
N GLU A 47 12.13 -61.47 -32.69
CA GLU A 47 11.45 -62.66 -32.20
C GLU A 47 11.50 -62.74 -30.66
N PRO A 48 10.34 -62.74 -29.94
CA PRO A 48 10.30 -62.80 -28.49
C PRO A 48 10.55 -64.23 -27.97
N GLY A 49 10.87 -64.37 -26.68
CA GLY A 49 10.92 -65.69 -26.00
C GLY A 49 9.54 -66.35 -25.88
N ARG A 50 9.43 -67.52 -25.23
CA ARG A 50 8.15 -68.26 -25.11
C ARG A 50 7.03 -67.46 -24.44
N ALA A 51 7.38 -66.52 -23.55
CA ALA A 51 6.43 -65.62 -22.91
C ALA A 51 5.77 -64.62 -23.89
N SER A 52 6.21 -64.58 -25.16
CA SER A 52 5.67 -63.74 -26.24
C SER A 52 5.64 -62.24 -25.89
N HIS A 53 6.59 -61.79 -25.07
CA HIS A 53 6.69 -60.41 -24.63
C HIS A 53 7.67 -59.63 -25.51
N GLY A 54 7.19 -58.58 -26.20
CA GLY A 54 7.92 -57.88 -27.25
C GLY A 54 9.22 -57.18 -26.84
N GLN A 55 9.38 -56.90 -25.53
CA GLN A 55 10.62 -56.34 -24.95
C GLN A 55 11.60 -57.41 -24.41
N VAL A 56 11.22 -58.69 -24.43
CA VAL A 56 12.04 -59.81 -23.93
C VAL A 56 12.40 -60.68 -25.13
N VAL A 57 13.45 -60.26 -25.83
CA VAL A 57 13.87 -60.84 -27.11
C VAL A 57 14.46 -62.24 -26.89
N GLY A 58 13.95 -63.21 -27.63
CA GLY A 58 14.45 -64.59 -27.66
C GLY A 58 15.52 -64.80 -28.74
N ASN A 59 15.37 -64.13 -29.90
CA ASN A 59 16.34 -64.24 -31.00
C ASN A 59 16.48 -62.91 -31.77
N HIS A 60 17.66 -62.30 -31.70
CA HIS A 60 17.98 -61.02 -32.38
C HIS A 60 18.27 -61.17 -33.88
N ALA A 61 18.49 -62.39 -34.38
CA ALA A 61 18.76 -62.65 -35.80
C ALA A 61 17.48 -62.82 -36.64
N ARG A 62 16.31 -62.91 -35.99
CA ARG A 62 15.01 -63.10 -36.64
C ARG A 62 14.04 -62.00 -36.24
N LEU A 63 13.26 -61.51 -37.20
CA LEU A 63 12.17 -60.58 -36.91
C LEU A 63 11.02 -61.28 -36.18
N HIS A 64 10.19 -60.48 -35.54
CA HIS A 64 8.97 -60.97 -34.92
C HIS A 64 8.13 -61.79 -35.94
N PRO A 65 7.57 -62.96 -35.59
CA PRO A 65 6.83 -63.80 -36.54
C PRO A 65 5.68 -63.10 -37.28
N VAL A 66 5.12 -62.05 -36.68
CA VAL A 66 4.06 -61.20 -37.27
C VAL A 66 4.45 -60.55 -38.61
N PHE A 67 5.75 -60.37 -38.88
CA PHE A 67 6.22 -59.83 -40.14
C PHE A 67 6.09 -60.82 -41.30
N GLU A 68 5.83 -62.11 -41.02
CA GLU A 68 5.76 -63.21 -41.99
C GLU A 68 7.00 -63.27 -42.91
N ALA A 69 8.15 -62.88 -42.35
CA ALA A 69 9.42 -62.82 -43.07
C ALA A 69 10.16 -64.16 -42.97
N GLU A 70 10.41 -64.82 -44.11
CA GLU A 70 11.24 -66.03 -44.18
C GLU A 70 12.76 -65.70 -44.25
N GLN A 71 13.10 -64.46 -44.58
CA GLN A 71 14.48 -63.99 -44.75
C GLN A 71 15.13 -63.57 -43.40
N PRO A 72 16.48 -63.55 -43.32
CA PRO A 72 17.20 -63.07 -42.13
C PRO A 72 16.80 -61.63 -41.76
N ALA A 73 16.83 -61.29 -40.46
CA ALA A 73 16.34 -60.01 -39.97
C ALA A 73 17.01 -58.80 -40.66
N GLY A 74 18.33 -58.87 -40.91
CA GLY A 74 19.07 -57.78 -41.57
C GLY A 74 18.54 -57.40 -42.96
N ASP A 75 18.10 -58.39 -43.76
CA ASP A 75 17.58 -58.13 -45.10
C ASP A 75 16.16 -57.57 -45.05
N ALA A 76 15.31 -58.08 -44.16
CA ALA A 76 13.96 -57.55 -43.95
C ALA A 76 13.99 -56.11 -43.41
N ILE A 77 14.91 -55.80 -42.49
CA ILE A 77 15.12 -54.45 -42.00
C ILE A 77 15.60 -53.52 -43.12
N ARG A 78 16.45 -54.00 -44.03
CA ARG A 78 16.89 -53.22 -45.19
C ARG A 78 15.74 -52.86 -46.11
N THR A 79 14.81 -53.77 -46.32
CA THR A 79 13.56 -53.49 -47.05
C THR A 79 12.73 -52.43 -46.34
N LEU A 80 12.46 -52.60 -45.03
CA LEU A 80 11.67 -51.63 -44.24
C LEU A 80 12.31 -50.23 -44.23
N ALA A 81 13.63 -50.15 -44.06
CA ALA A 81 14.36 -48.89 -44.04
C ALA A 81 14.38 -48.22 -45.42
N GLY A 82 14.45 -49.01 -46.50
CA GLY A 82 14.33 -48.52 -47.88
C GLY A 82 12.95 -47.92 -48.15
N GLU A 83 11.89 -48.60 -47.73
CA GLU A 83 10.51 -48.12 -47.88
C GLU A 83 10.22 -46.88 -47.03
N ALA A 84 10.68 -46.82 -45.77
CA ALA A 84 10.52 -45.61 -44.96
C ALA A 84 11.21 -44.41 -45.62
N ARG A 85 12.43 -44.63 -46.14
CA ARG A 85 13.23 -43.59 -46.81
C ARG A 85 12.61 -43.10 -48.11
N SER A 86 11.95 -43.97 -48.88
CA SER A 86 11.25 -43.57 -50.11
C SER A 86 10.13 -42.56 -49.84
N HIS A 87 9.56 -42.58 -48.63
CA HIS A 87 8.58 -41.63 -48.12
C HIS A 87 9.17 -40.46 -47.31
N GLY A 88 10.51 -40.33 -47.26
CA GLY A 88 11.19 -39.26 -46.53
C GLY A 88 11.24 -39.46 -45.01
N LEU A 89 11.01 -40.68 -44.52
CA LEU A 89 11.08 -41.03 -43.11
C LEU A 89 12.42 -41.70 -42.76
N THR A 90 12.98 -41.33 -41.61
CA THR A 90 14.10 -42.06 -41.01
C THR A 90 13.55 -43.17 -40.12
N LEU A 91 13.94 -44.42 -40.40
CA LEU A 91 13.50 -45.58 -39.61
C LEU A 91 14.30 -45.68 -38.31
N LEU A 92 13.59 -45.79 -37.19
CA LEU A 92 14.11 -45.98 -35.84
C LEU A 92 13.64 -47.34 -35.30
N ALA A 93 14.47 -47.98 -34.48
CA ALA A 93 14.12 -49.23 -33.82
C ALA A 93 14.05 -49.07 -32.29
N ASP A 94 13.05 -49.67 -31.67
CA ASP A 94 12.94 -49.78 -30.21
C ASP A 94 13.66 -51.02 -29.69
N LEU A 95 14.63 -50.83 -28.78
CA LEU A 95 15.56 -51.85 -28.32
C LEU A 95 15.66 -51.92 -26.79
N VAL A 96 15.99 -53.10 -26.29
CA VAL A 96 16.22 -53.40 -24.88
C VAL A 96 17.59 -54.03 -24.74
N ILE A 97 18.45 -53.46 -23.88
CA ILE A 97 19.86 -53.89 -23.73
C ILE A 97 20.12 -54.59 -22.39
N ASP A 98 19.39 -54.22 -21.33
CA ASP A 98 19.64 -54.72 -19.97
C ASP A 98 19.10 -56.15 -19.73
N ARG A 99 18.34 -56.70 -20.67
CA ARG A 99 17.66 -58.00 -20.50
C ARG A 99 17.34 -58.69 -21.81
N VAL A 100 17.27 -60.03 -21.75
CA VAL A 100 16.82 -60.93 -22.84
C VAL A 100 15.95 -62.05 -22.27
N ALA A 101 15.36 -62.87 -23.15
CA ALA A 101 14.61 -64.05 -22.71
C ALA A 101 15.53 -65.11 -22.09
N ALA A 102 15.16 -65.64 -20.92
CA ALA A 102 15.93 -66.69 -20.24
C ALA A 102 15.94 -68.02 -21.01
N ASP A 103 15.01 -68.20 -21.95
CA ASP A 103 14.93 -69.32 -22.89
C ASP A 103 15.44 -68.94 -24.30
N GLY A 104 16.03 -67.75 -24.44
CA GLY A 104 16.51 -67.20 -25.71
C GLY A 104 17.91 -67.65 -26.10
N ALA A 105 18.26 -67.45 -27.38
CA ALA A 105 19.53 -67.88 -27.95
C ALA A 105 20.73 -67.23 -27.26
N LEU A 106 20.67 -65.92 -26.98
CA LEU A 106 21.79 -65.20 -26.36
C LEU A 106 22.11 -65.70 -24.95
N TYR A 107 21.08 -65.98 -24.14
CA TYR A 107 21.27 -66.53 -22.81
C TYR A 107 21.77 -67.99 -22.87
N ALA A 108 21.28 -68.79 -23.81
CA ALA A 108 21.74 -70.18 -23.97
C ALA A 108 23.22 -70.27 -24.39
N GLU A 109 23.69 -69.34 -25.23
CA GLU A 109 25.08 -69.27 -25.69
C GLU A 109 26.02 -68.65 -24.65
N HIS A 110 25.55 -67.68 -23.86
CA HIS A 110 26.36 -66.85 -22.97
C HIS A 110 25.71 -66.64 -21.60
N ALA A 111 25.30 -67.73 -20.93
CA ALA A 111 24.62 -67.67 -19.63
C ALA A 111 25.45 -66.94 -18.54
N ASP A 112 26.79 -66.99 -18.66
CA ASP A 112 27.74 -66.30 -17.78
C ASP A 112 27.71 -64.76 -17.89
N TRP A 113 27.10 -64.21 -18.96
CA TRP A 113 26.97 -62.76 -19.11
C TRP A 113 25.81 -62.15 -18.32
N PHE A 114 24.93 -62.98 -17.79
CA PHE A 114 23.73 -62.58 -17.09
C PHE A 114 23.83 -62.91 -15.61
N TYR A 115 23.07 -62.21 -14.78
CA TYR A 115 22.96 -62.62 -13.38
C TYR A 115 22.30 -64.01 -13.27
N PRO A 116 22.72 -64.83 -12.30
CA PRO A 116 22.06 -66.11 -12.05
C PRO A 116 20.55 -65.93 -11.85
N LEU A 117 19.77 -66.82 -12.46
CA LEU A 117 18.33 -66.88 -12.23
C LEU A 117 18.07 -67.24 -10.76
N GLU A 118 17.17 -66.51 -10.12
CA GLU A 118 16.83 -66.71 -8.71
C GLU A 118 16.18 -68.08 -8.52
N THR A 119 16.51 -68.76 -7.40
CA THR A 119 15.85 -70.01 -6.99
C THR A 119 14.42 -69.72 -6.55
N GLU A 120 13.52 -70.71 -6.65
CA GLU A 120 12.10 -70.58 -6.31
C GLU A 120 11.89 -70.08 -4.86
N GLU A 121 12.76 -70.49 -3.93
CA GLU A 121 12.75 -70.02 -2.52
C GLU A 121 13.15 -68.55 -2.36
N ALA A 122 14.12 -68.05 -3.15
CA ALA A 122 14.54 -66.66 -3.11
C ALA A 122 13.45 -65.72 -3.67
N ARG A 123 12.64 -66.20 -4.61
CA ARG A 123 11.50 -65.48 -5.20
C ARG A 123 10.32 -65.33 -4.24
N LEU A 124 10.26 -66.12 -3.18
CA LEU A 124 9.22 -66.02 -2.16
C LEU A 124 9.62 -65.12 -0.98
N ASP A 125 10.85 -64.60 -0.93
CA ASP A 125 11.31 -63.69 0.13
C ASP A 125 10.90 -62.23 -0.18
N PRO A 126 9.94 -61.64 0.56
CA PRO A 126 9.43 -60.30 0.29
C PRO A 126 10.43 -59.17 0.60
N ARG A 127 11.61 -59.50 1.14
CA ARG A 127 12.69 -58.54 1.42
C ARG A 127 13.63 -58.36 0.22
N HIS A 128 13.53 -59.22 -0.79
CA HIS A 128 14.31 -59.13 -2.01
C HIS A 128 13.46 -58.55 -3.15
N VAL A 129 14.08 -57.73 -3.99
CA VAL A 129 13.42 -57.21 -5.18
C VAL A 129 13.35 -58.34 -6.20
N HIS A 130 12.15 -58.88 -6.43
CA HIS A 130 11.93 -60.03 -7.30
C HIS A 130 12.36 -59.76 -8.76
N ARG A 131 13.06 -60.72 -9.37
CA ARG A 131 13.31 -60.76 -10.82
C ARG A 131 12.32 -61.70 -11.51
N GLU A 132 11.85 -61.31 -12.69
CA GLU A 132 10.83 -62.07 -13.44
C GLU A 132 11.34 -63.45 -13.90
N ASP A 133 10.52 -64.48 -13.73
CA ASP A 133 10.86 -65.91 -13.91
C ASP A 133 11.46 -66.30 -15.27
N ASN A 134 11.19 -65.51 -16.33
CA ASN A 134 11.58 -65.79 -17.71
C ASN A 134 12.51 -64.72 -18.32
N VAL A 135 13.10 -63.84 -17.50
CA VAL A 135 13.95 -62.73 -17.96
C VAL A 135 15.36 -62.88 -17.42
N ALA A 136 16.34 -62.91 -18.32
CA ALA A 136 17.76 -62.89 -17.98
C ALA A 136 18.28 -61.44 -18.02
N TYR A 137 18.69 -60.91 -16.87
CA TYR A 137 19.22 -59.55 -16.73
C TYR A 137 20.75 -59.51 -16.90
N ALA A 138 21.23 -58.62 -17.76
CA ALA A 138 22.64 -58.46 -18.10
C ALA A 138 23.47 -58.00 -16.88
N ASN A 139 24.61 -58.65 -16.64
CA ASN A 139 25.50 -58.31 -15.52
C ASN A 139 26.56 -57.29 -15.93
N PHE A 140 26.19 -56.01 -15.96
CA PHE A 140 27.14 -54.94 -16.20
C PHE A 140 28.07 -54.64 -15.01
N SER A 141 27.85 -55.23 -13.82
CA SER A 141 28.71 -54.96 -12.66
C SER A 141 30.09 -55.61 -12.78
N ASP A 142 30.20 -56.76 -13.45
CA ASP A 142 31.49 -57.41 -13.72
C ASP A 142 32.20 -56.75 -14.93
N ALA A 143 33.49 -56.45 -14.79
CA ALA A 143 34.23 -55.71 -15.82
C ALA A 143 34.46 -56.54 -17.10
N GLY A 144 34.68 -57.86 -16.98
CA GLY A 144 34.90 -58.74 -18.13
C GLY A 144 33.60 -58.97 -18.90
N THR A 145 32.53 -59.27 -18.18
CA THR A 145 31.17 -59.40 -18.74
C THR A 145 30.69 -58.10 -19.37
N ARG A 146 30.93 -56.94 -18.73
CA ARG A 146 30.58 -55.61 -19.27
C ARG A 146 31.20 -55.35 -20.63
N ALA A 147 32.49 -55.65 -20.80
CA ALA A 147 33.18 -55.46 -22.07
C ALA A 147 32.60 -56.37 -23.17
N ALA A 148 32.37 -57.65 -22.86
CA ALA A 148 31.80 -58.61 -23.80
C ALA A 148 30.38 -58.23 -24.25
N LEU A 149 29.51 -57.82 -23.31
CA LEU A 149 28.17 -57.32 -23.60
C LEU A 149 28.22 -56.04 -24.45
N ALA A 150 29.10 -55.10 -24.13
CA ALA A 150 29.25 -53.85 -24.87
C ALA A 150 29.72 -54.11 -26.31
N ASP A 151 30.67 -55.02 -26.52
CA ASP A 151 31.18 -55.37 -27.85
C ASP A 151 30.12 -56.11 -28.68
N TRP A 152 29.38 -57.04 -28.08
CA TRP A 152 28.29 -57.74 -28.76
C TRP A 152 27.20 -56.77 -29.20
N TRP A 153 26.73 -55.90 -28.30
CA TRP A 153 25.74 -54.88 -28.63
C TRP A 153 26.25 -53.87 -29.66
N THR A 154 27.54 -53.50 -29.61
CA THR A 154 28.16 -52.65 -30.64
C THR A 154 28.01 -53.29 -32.02
N GLN A 155 28.30 -54.59 -32.16
CA GLN A 155 28.17 -55.30 -33.43
C GLN A 155 26.72 -55.37 -33.91
N GLN A 156 25.76 -55.65 -33.01
CA GLN A 156 24.34 -55.66 -33.37
C GLN A 156 23.87 -54.28 -33.85
N LEU A 157 24.20 -53.22 -33.12
CA LEU A 157 23.81 -51.86 -33.49
C LEU A 157 24.44 -51.42 -34.81
N LEU A 158 25.71 -51.77 -35.06
CA LEU A 158 26.38 -51.52 -36.34
C LEU A 158 25.70 -52.28 -37.49
N ALA A 159 25.34 -53.55 -37.29
CA ALA A 159 24.63 -54.34 -38.30
C ALA A 159 23.26 -53.75 -38.63
N LEU A 160 22.50 -53.30 -37.62
CA LEU A 160 21.20 -52.65 -37.80
C LEU A 160 21.32 -51.29 -38.49
N ALA A 161 22.32 -50.49 -38.12
CA ALA A 161 22.62 -49.23 -38.78
C ALA A 161 23.01 -49.45 -40.26
N ALA A 162 23.84 -50.45 -40.55
CA ALA A 162 24.21 -50.84 -41.91
C ALA A 162 23.03 -51.42 -42.71
N ALA A 163 22.04 -52.02 -42.05
CA ALA A 163 20.76 -52.41 -42.66
C ALA A 163 19.88 -51.18 -42.99
N GLY A 164 20.12 -50.03 -42.38
CA GLY A 164 19.47 -48.76 -42.73
C GLY A 164 18.69 -48.09 -41.59
N ILE A 165 18.75 -48.63 -40.37
CA ILE A 165 18.19 -47.98 -39.18
C ILE A 165 18.96 -46.69 -38.89
N GLY A 166 18.27 -45.56 -38.86
CA GLY A 166 18.83 -44.23 -38.60
C GLY A 166 18.90 -43.84 -37.12
N GLY A 167 18.42 -44.69 -36.22
CA GLY A 167 18.53 -44.45 -34.79
C GLY A 167 17.79 -45.47 -33.93
N PHE A 168 18.06 -45.39 -32.63
CA PHE A 168 17.62 -46.40 -31.67
C PHE A 168 17.00 -45.73 -30.44
N ARG A 169 15.81 -46.19 -30.05
CA ARG A 169 15.24 -45.90 -28.74
C ARG A 169 15.60 -47.04 -27.80
N PHE A 170 16.20 -46.72 -26.66
CA PHE A 170 16.59 -47.70 -25.65
C PHE A 170 15.66 -47.63 -24.44
N ASP A 171 15.06 -48.77 -24.11
CA ASP A 171 14.31 -48.95 -22.86
C ASP A 171 15.26 -49.09 -21.66
N SER A 172 14.80 -48.67 -20.47
CA SER A 172 15.51 -48.85 -19.20
C SER A 172 16.98 -48.38 -19.18
N PRO A 173 17.30 -47.17 -19.68
CA PRO A 173 18.69 -46.72 -19.87
C PRO A 173 19.50 -46.63 -18.56
N HIS A 174 18.82 -46.37 -17.43
CA HIS A 174 19.41 -46.29 -16.08
C HIS A 174 20.03 -47.59 -15.59
N ARG A 175 19.69 -48.74 -16.20
CA ARG A 175 20.24 -50.06 -15.81
C ARG A 175 21.58 -50.38 -16.48
N VAL A 176 22.01 -49.53 -17.42
CA VAL A 176 23.25 -49.70 -18.16
C VAL A 176 24.21 -48.57 -17.78
N PRO A 177 25.48 -48.86 -17.42
CA PRO A 177 26.44 -47.83 -17.03
C PRO A 177 26.71 -46.78 -18.12
N VAL A 178 26.98 -45.54 -17.70
CA VAL A 178 27.20 -44.38 -18.59
C VAL A 178 28.36 -44.59 -19.58
N GLU A 179 29.40 -45.29 -19.16
CA GLU A 179 30.56 -45.61 -19.99
C GLU A 179 30.23 -46.59 -21.12
N VAL A 180 29.29 -47.51 -20.90
CA VAL A 180 28.82 -48.44 -21.93
C VAL A 180 28.04 -47.68 -22.99
N TRP A 181 27.15 -46.77 -22.59
CA TRP A 181 26.43 -45.91 -23.54
C TRP A 181 27.37 -45.08 -24.40
N ARG A 182 28.42 -44.51 -23.78
CA ARG A 182 29.44 -43.74 -24.50
C ARG A 182 30.17 -44.60 -25.54
N GLN A 183 30.61 -45.80 -25.13
CA GLN A 183 31.27 -46.76 -26.03
C GLN A 183 30.38 -47.13 -27.23
N LEU A 184 29.14 -47.56 -26.97
CA LEU A 184 28.19 -47.94 -28.02
C LEU A 184 27.96 -46.80 -29.02
N ARG A 185 27.71 -45.59 -28.51
CA ARG A 185 27.47 -44.41 -29.33
C ARG A 185 28.70 -44.04 -30.17
N GLU A 186 29.87 -43.96 -29.56
CA GLU A 186 31.11 -43.59 -30.24
C GLU A 186 31.43 -44.57 -31.37
N ALA A 187 31.32 -45.87 -31.10
CA ALA A 187 31.56 -46.91 -32.10
C ALA A 187 30.56 -46.84 -33.27
N VAL A 188 29.27 -46.71 -32.98
CA VAL A 188 28.23 -46.66 -34.02
C VAL A 188 28.36 -45.37 -34.85
N ARG A 189 28.58 -44.21 -34.22
CA ARG A 189 28.69 -42.93 -34.93
C ARG A 189 30.00 -42.76 -35.69
N ALA A 190 31.06 -43.45 -35.30
CA ALA A 190 32.29 -43.50 -36.09
C ALA A 190 32.06 -44.14 -37.47
N ALA A 191 31.20 -45.16 -37.55
CA ALA A 191 30.84 -45.81 -38.82
C ALA A 191 29.65 -45.13 -39.52
N HIS A 192 28.66 -44.66 -38.74
CA HIS A 192 27.40 -44.10 -39.22
C HIS A 192 27.07 -42.80 -38.45
N PRO A 193 27.63 -41.65 -38.84
CA PRO A 193 27.61 -40.41 -38.04
C PRO A 193 26.21 -39.82 -37.81
N ASP A 194 25.27 -40.12 -38.70
CA ASP A 194 23.90 -39.63 -38.67
C ASP A 194 22.99 -40.44 -37.73
N VAL A 195 23.45 -41.60 -37.23
CA VAL A 195 22.66 -42.45 -36.33
C VAL A 195 22.44 -41.78 -34.99
N ARG A 196 21.19 -41.79 -34.51
CA ARG A 196 20.76 -41.12 -33.27
C ARG A 196 20.45 -42.09 -32.15
N PHE A 197 20.79 -41.71 -30.92
CA PHE A 197 20.55 -42.48 -29.70
C PHE A 197 19.52 -41.78 -28.83
N LEU A 198 18.41 -42.47 -28.55
CA LEU A 198 17.28 -41.93 -27.79
C LEU A 198 17.05 -42.77 -26.53
N ALA A 199 16.83 -42.13 -25.38
CA ALA A 199 16.66 -42.83 -24.10
C ALA A 199 15.22 -42.74 -23.58
N ALA A 200 14.60 -43.88 -23.28
CA ALA A 200 13.30 -43.93 -22.62
C ALA A 200 13.44 -43.57 -21.13
N THR A 201 13.13 -42.33 -20.79
CA THR A 201 13.24 -41.76 -19.44
C THR A 201 11.94 -41.57 -18.63
N PRO A 202 10.70 -41.77 -19.18
CA PRO A 202 9.50 -41.69 -18.34
C PRO A 202 9.52 -42.65 -17.16
N GLY A 203 9.11 -42.16 -15.99
CA GLY A 203 9.02 -42.96 -14.76
C GLY A 203 10.34 -43.17 -14.01
N LEU A 204 11.47 -42.67 -14.50
CA LEU A 204 12.75 -42.76 -13.80
C LEU A 204 12.83 -41.80 -12.61
N ALA A 205 13.52 -42.21 -11.54
CA ALA A 205 13.78 -41.35 -10.40
C ALA A 205 14.77 -40.24 -10.77
N ARG A 206 14.73 -39.12 -10.02
CA ARG A 206 15.62 -37.96 -10.28
C ARG A 206 17.11 -38.30 -10.18
N SER A 207 17.47 -39.21 -9.26
CA SER A 207 18.84 -39.73 -9.13
C SER A 207 19.29 -40.49 -10.38
N ASP A 208 18.40 -41.26 -10.98
CA ASP A 208 18.72 -42.09 -12.15
C ASP A 208 18.89 -41.21 -13.39
N LEU A 209 18.08 -40.15 -13.52
CA LEU A 209 18.26 -39.14 -14.56
C LEU A 209 19.63 -38.45 -14.45
N ALA A 210 20.04 -38.05 -13.25
CA ALA A 210 21.36 -37.46 -13.03
C ALA A 210 22.50 -38.42 -13.41
N GLY A 211 22.33 -39.73 -13.18
CA GLY A 211 23.30 -40.75 -13.57
C GLY A 211 23.48 -40.93 -15.10
N LEU A 212 22.56 -40.41 -15.91
CA LEU A 212 22.64 -40.46 -17.37
C LEU A 212 23.31 -39.21 -17.98
N GLU A 213 23.58 -38.18 -17.19
CA GLU A 213 24.29 -36.99 -17.67
C GLU A 213 25.69 -37.40 -18.20
N GLY A 214 26.00 -37.01 -19.44
CA GLY A 214 27.25 -37.41 -20.11
C GLY A 214 27.25 -38.79 -20.77
N ALA A 215 26.11 -39.51 -20.81
CA ALA A 215 25.92 -40.70 -21.65
C ALA A 215 25.94 -40.36 -23.16
N GLY A 216 25.56 -39.12 -23.50
CA GLY A 216 25.61 -38.61 -24.87
C GLY A 216 24.38 -38.94 -25.73
N PHE A 217 23.23 -39.23 -25.13
CA PHE A 217 21.98 -39.39 -25.87
C PHE A 217 21.62 -38.10 -26.63
N ASP A 218 21.16 -38.24 -27.87
CA ASP A 218 20.73 -37.10 -28.69
C ASP A 218 19.35 -36.57 -28.22
N SER A 219 18.51 -37.45 -27.65
CA SER A 219 17.22 -37.08 -27.08
C SER A 219 16.75 -38.04 -25.98
N VAL A 220 15.87 -37.55 -25.13
CA VAL A 220 15.26 -38.29 -24.01
C VAL A 220 13.76 -38.06 -23.99
N PHE A 221 12.97 -38.93 -23.38
CA PHE A 221 11.51 -38.85 -23.43
C PHE A 221 10.91 -38.25 -22.15
N SER A 222 10.11 -37.19 -22.28
CA SER A 222 9.46 -36.51 -21.15
C SER A 222 8.20 -37.22 -20.64
N SER A 223 7.79 -36.93 -19.41
CA SER A 223 6.58 -37.49 -18.80
C SER A 223 5.34 -36.62 -19.05
N VAL A 224 5.35 -35.75 -20.06
CA VAL A 224 4.28 -34.75 -20.32
C VAL A 224 2.87 -35.38 -20.44
N ARG A 225 2.78 -36.64 -20.91
CA ARG A 225 1.51 -37.39 -20.98
C ARG A 225 0.77 -37.45 -19.65
N TRP A 226 1.49 -37.54 -18.54
CA TRP A 226 0.92 -37.68 -17.21
C TRP A 226 0.80 -36.32 -16.49
N TRP A 227 1.14 -35.22 -17.17
CA TRP A 227 0.97 -33.89 -16.61
C TRP A 227 -0.49 -33.45 -16.66
N ASP A 228 -0.99 -33.01 -15.52
CA ASP A 228 -2.35 -32.51 -15.31
C ASP A 228 -2.53 -31.04 -15.72
N TYR A 229 -1.51 -30.44 -16.32
CA TYR A 229 -1.46 -29.02 -16.69
C TYR A 229 -1.55 -28.06 -15.49
N ARG A 230 -1.37 -28.55 -14.26
CA ARG A 230 -1.50 -27.77 -13.02
C ARG A 230 -0.31 -27.95 -12.07
N ALA A 231 0.36 -29.09 -12.10
CA ALA A 231 1.50 -29.38 -11.23
C ALA A 231 2.79 -28.70 -11.70
N SER A 232 3.70 -28.37 -10.77
CA SER A 232 4.98 -27.72 -11.08
C SER A 232 6.05 -28.64 -11.66
N TRP A 233 5.96 -29.94 -11.38
CA TRP A 233 7.05 -30.89 -11.63
C TRP A 233 7.49 -30.98 -13.10
N MET A 234 6.61 -30.62 -14.04
CA MET A 234 6.89 -30.72 -15.48
C MET A 234 8.05 -29.82 -15.89
N VAL A 235 8.10 -28.57 -15.43
CA VAL A 235 9.23 -27.68 -15.78
C VAL A 235 10.54 -28.16 -15.14
N GLU A 236 10.47 -28.65 -13.91
CA GLU A 236 11.63 -29.23 -13.22
C GLU A 236 12.12 -30.50 -13.95
N GLU A 237 11.21 -31.31 -14.49
CA GLU A 237 11.53 -32.47 -15.32
C GLU A 237 12.20 -32.04 -16.63
N HIS A 238 11.61 -31.08 -17.34
CA HIS A 238 12.18 -30.55 -18.57
C HIS A 238 13.62 -30.06 -18.36
N ALA A 239 13.86 -29.28 -17.29
CA ALA A 239 15.20 -28.79 -16.96
C ALA A 239 16.20 -29.91 -16.60
N ALA A 240 15.74 -31.02 -16.02
CA ALA A 240 16.59 -32.18 -15.73
C ALA A 240 16.90 -32.99 -16.99
N LEU A 241 15.89 -33.26 -17.81
CA LEU A 241 16.03 -33.99 -19.07
C LEU A 241 16.92 -33.24 -20.06
N ALA A 242 16.78 -31.92 -20.14
CA ALA A 242 17.57 -31.04 -21.00
C ALA A 242 19.09 -31.14 -20.76
N ARG A 243 19.54 -31.60 -19.58
CA ARG A 243 20.97 -31.85 -19.30
C ARG A 243 21.49 -33.16 -19.88
N ILE A 244 20.60 -34.10 -20.19
CA ILE A 244 20.93 -35.41 -20.76
C ILE A 244 20.83 -35.36 -22.30
N GLY A 245 19.73 -34.82 -22.82
CA GLY A 245 19.45 -34.68 -24.26
C GLY A 245 18.17 -33.89 -24.51
N GLY A 246 17.83 -33.62 -25.77
CA GLY A 246 16.58 -32.91 -26.11
C GLY A 246 15.33 -33.64 -25.63
N PRO A 247 14.46 -33.05 -24.80
CA PRO A 247 13.25 -33.73 -24.33
C PRO A 247 12.22 -33.90 -25.45
N ILE A 248 11.88 -35.14 -25.80
CA ILE A 248 10.81 -35.53 -26.71
C ILE A 248 9.52 -35.72 -25.91
N ALA A 249 8.47 -35.02 -26.32
CA ALA A 249 7.14 -35.10 -25.73
C ALA A 249 6.25 -36.12 -26.46
N PHE A 250 5.24 -36.67 -25.80
CA PHE A 250 4.25 -37.52 -26.46
C PHE A 250 2.87 -37.36 -25.83
N PRO A 251 1.78 -37.39 -26.63
CA PRO A 251 0.43 -37.24 -26.14
C PRO A 251 -0.15 -38.56 -25.60
N GLU A 252 0.50 -39.70 -25.85
CA GLU A 252 0.21 -41.04 -25.34
C GLU A 252 1.49 -41.88 -25.26
N ALA A 253 1.61 -42.73 -24.22
CA ALA A 253 2.72 -43.66 -24.13
C ALA A 253 2.57 -44.79 -25.17
N PRO A 254 3.65 -45.22 -25.85
CA PRO A 254 3.61 -46.30 -26.84
C PRO A 254 3.04 -47.62 -26.32
N TYR A 255 3.33 -47.96 -25.07
CA TYR A 255 2.87 -49.17 -24.39
C TYR A 255 2.19 -48.74 -23.10
N GLY A 256 0.86 -48.79 -23.05
CA GLY A 256 0.10 -48.28 -21.91
C GLY A 256 -1.37 -48.00 -22.21
N THR A 257 -2.04 -47.39 -21.23
CA THR A 257 -3.44 -46.96 -21.33
C THR A 257 -3.59 -45.80 -22.33
N ARG A 258 -4.53 -45.95 -23.27
CA ARG A 258 -4.90 -44.88 -24.20
C ARG A 258 -5.56 -43.73 -23.44
N LEU A 259 -5.36 -42.50 -23.91
CA LEU A 259 -5.90 -41.30 -23.27
C LEU A 259 -7.43 -41.38 -23.13
N ALA A 260 -8.13 -41.93 -24.12
CA ALA A 260 -9.58 -42.11 -24.08
C ALA A 260 -10.07 -42.97 -22.91
N ALA A 261 -9.28 -43.92 -22.41
CA ALA A 261 -9.67 -44.82 -21.33
C ALA A 261 -9.63 -44.16 -19.94
N GLU A 262 -8.92 -43.03 -19.80
CA GLU A 262 -8.73 -42.32 -18.54
C GLU A 262 -9.66 -41.11 -18.37
N LEU A 263 -10.43 -40.78 -19.39
CA LEU A 263 -11.35 -39.65 -19.36
C LEU A 263 -12.61 -39.99 -18.55
N SER A 264 -13.08 -39.02 -17.76
CA SER A 264 -14.21 -39.19 -16.83
C SER A 264 -15.53 -39.53 -17.51
N ASP A 265 -15.71 -39.09 -18.77
CA ASP A 265 -16.83 -39.47 -19.63
C ASP A 265 -16.29 -39.86 -21.02
N PRO A 266 -15.99 -41.15 -21.24
CA PRO A 266 -15.42 -41.65 -22.49
C PRO A 266 -16.44 -41.73 -23.64
N HIS A 267 -17.72 -41.38 -23.40
CA HIS A 267 -18.79 -41.44 -24.40
C HIS A 267 -19.08 -40.08 -25.05
N ASP A 268 -18.72 -38.96 -24.42
CA ASP A 268 -18.76 -37.63 -25.05
C ASP A 268 -17.60 -37.44 -26.04
N SER A 269 -17.87 -37.77 -27.31
CA SER A 269 -16.88 -37.66 -28.40
C SER A 269 -16.29 -36.25 -28.53
N GLY A 270 -17.04 -35.20 -28.19
CA GLY A 270 -16.55 -33.83 -28.25
C GLY A 270 -15.55 -33.50 -27.13
N SER A 271 -15.80 -33.96 -25.90
CA SER A 271 -14.85 -33.81 -24.79
C SER A 271 -13.58 -34.64 -25.02
N VAL A 272 -13.72 -35.86 -25.53
CA VAL A 272 -12.58 -36.71 -25.89
C VAL A 272 -11.73 -36.04 -26.98
N GLU A 273 -12.34 -35.52 -28.05
CA GLU A 273 -11.59 -34.82 -29.10
C GLU A 273 -10.83 -33.60 -28.54
N ARG A 274 -11.45 -32.80 -27.66
CA ARG A 274 -10.79 -31.67 -26.99
C ARG A 274 -9.59 -32.12 -26.14
N ALA A 275 -9.70 -33.25 -25.45
CA ALA A 275 -8.58 -33.81 -24.67
C ALA A 275 -7.41 -34.21 -25.57
N TYR A 276 -7.69 -34.87 -26.69
CA TYR A 276 -6.68 -35.28 -27.66
C TYR A 276 -6.02 -34.06 -28.33
N ARG A 277 -6.80 -33.04 -28.72
CA ARG A 277 -6.25 -31.78 -29.25
C ARG A 277 -5.36 -31.07 -28.24
N ARG A 278 -5.75 -31.02 -26.97
CA ARG A 278 -4.92 -30.42 -25.90
C ARG A 278 -3.60 -31.16 -25.75
N ALA A 279 -3.65 -32.49 -25.69
CA ALA A 279 -2.46 -33.32 -25.55
C ALA A 279 -1.52 -33.16 -26.75
N LEU A 280 -2.07 -33.14 -27.97
CA LEU A 280 -1.35 -32.89 -29.22
C LEU A 280 -0.57 -31.56 -29.18
N PHE A 281 -1.28 -30.44 -29.00
CA PHE A 281 -0.64 -29.13 -29.06
C PHE A 281 0.31 -28.90 -27.87
N THR A 282 0.00 -29.45 -26.69
CA THR A 282 0.92 -29.37 -25.54
C THR A 282 2.21 -30.14 -25.81
N ALA A 283 2.11 -31.39 -26.28
CA ALA A 283 3.29 -32.20 -26.58
C ALA A 283 4.17 -31.52 -27.64
N SER A 284 3.56 -31.02 -28.72
CA SER A 284 4.31 -30.32 -29.79
C SER A 284 4.96 -29.00 -29.35
N ALA A 285 4.41 -28.29 -28.34
CA ALA A 285 4.91 -26.99 -27.92
C ALA A 285 5.97 -27.08 -26.81
N VAL A 286 5.87 -28.07 -25.92
CA VAL A 286 6.74 -28.20 -24.75
C VAL A 286 8.02 -28.98 -25.07
N GLY A 287 7.95 -30.00 -25.92
CA GLY A 287 9.11 -30.83 -26.28
C GLY A 287 10.00 -30.20 -27.36
N THR A 288 11.30 -30.52 -27.34
CA THR A 288 12.23 -30.24 -28.46
C THR A 288 11.85 -31.03 -29.70
N GLY A 289 11.39 -32.27 -29.51
CA GLY A 289 10.68 -33.06 -30.52
C GLY A 289 9.40 -33.65 -29.93
N TRP A 290 8.65 -34.38 -30.74
CA TRP A 290 7.49 -35.12 -30.23
C TRP A 290 7.28 -36.46 -30.94
N MET A 291 6.63 -37.39 -30.25
CA MET A 291 6.28 -38.71 -30.75
C MET A 291 4.79 -38.95 -30.63
N MET A 292 4.18 -39.54 -31.65
CA MET A 292 2.77 -39.93 -31.66
C MET A 292 2.63 -41.43 -31.94
N PRO A 293 1.97 -42.20 -31.06
CA PRO A 293 1.63 -43.58 -31.35
C PRO A 293 0.49 -43.74 -32.35
N MET A 294 0.58 -44.76 -33.21
CA MET A 294 -0.44 -45.04 -34.22
C MET A 294 -1.86 -45.17 -33.65
N GLY A 295 -2.84 -44.66 -34.39
CA GLY A 295 -4.26 -44.67 -34.02
C GLY A 295 -4.65 -43.56 -33.03
N PHE A 296 -3.71 -42.75 -32.55
CA PHE A 296 -4.01 -41.56 -31.74
C PHE A 296 -4.86 -40.56 -32.53
N GLU A 297 -4.55 -40.39 -33.81
CA GLU A 297 -5.23 -39.47 -34.73
C GLU A 297 -6.71 -39.80 -34.94
N TYR A 298 -7.10 -41.04 -34.65
CA TYR A 298 -8.47 -41.55 -34.79
C TYR A 298 -9.19 -41.78 -33.46
N GLY A 299 -8.51 -41.56 -32.33
CA GLY A 299 -9.07 -41.80 -31.00
C GLY A 299 -9.29 -43.28 -30.66
N VAL A 300 -8.44 -44.17 -31.16
CA VAL A 300 -8.53 -45.62 -30.87
C VAL A 300 -8.31 -45.86 -29.38
N SER A 301 -9.29 -46.50 -28.72
CA SER A 301 -9.28 -46.74 -27.27
C SER A 301 -8.65 -48.06 -26.83
N GLU A 302 -8.36 -48.96 -27.77
CA GLU A 302 -7.71 -50.23 -27.48
C GLU A 302 -6.22 -49.99 -27.08
N PRO A 303 -5.76 -50.52 -25.92
CA PRO A 303 -4.40 -50.32 -25.47
C PRO A 303 -3.41 -51.12 -26.32
N MET A 304 -2.25 -50.52 -26.60
CA MET A 304 -1.13 -51.24 -27.21
C MET A 304 -0.45 -52.10 -26.15
N SER A 305 -0.46 -53.42 -26.37
CA SER A 305 0.08 -54.42 -25.46
C SER A 305 1.41 -54.98 -25.96
N GLN A 306 2.32 -55.24 -25.02
CA GLN A 306 3.60 -55.89 -25.33
C GLN A 306 3.47 -57.40 -25.62
N THR A 307 2.31 -58.01 -25.32
CA THR A 307 2.09 -59.47 -25.45
C THR A 307 0.94 -59.84 -26.38
N ARG A 308 0.12 -58.87 -26.80
CA ARG A 308 -1.10 -59.10 -27.59
C ARG A 308 -1.25 -58.05 -28.68
N GLY A 309 -1.82 -58.43 -29.82
CA GLY A 309 -2.19 -57.51 -30.88
C GLY A 309 -2.74 -58.26 -32.10
N ASP A 310 -3.67 -57.63 -32.82
CA ASP A 310 -4.29 -58.16 -34.04
C ASP A 310 -4.45 -57.01 -35.05
N ALA A 311 -3.76 -57.11 -36.19
CA ALA A 311 -3.76 -56.08 -37.22
C ALA A 311 -5.15 -55.85 -37.85
N SER A 312 -5.98 -56.90 -37.97
CA SER A 312 -7.32 -56.79 -38.54
C SER A 312 -8.28 -56.07 -37.60
N GLN A 313 -8.21 -56.35 -36.30
CA GLN A 313 -9.00 -55.67 -35.28
C GLN A 313 -8.60 -54.20 -35.15
N PHE A 314 -7.30 -53.92 -35.21
CA PHE A 314 -6.81 -52.54 -35.19
C PHE A 314 -7.25 -51.74 -36.42
N ALA A 315 -7.22 -52.34 -37.61
CA ALA A 315 -7.72 -51.69 -38.83
C ALA A 315 -9.22 -51.36 -38.74
N LEU A 316 -10.04 -52.26 -38.18
CA LEU A 316 -11.45 -52.01 -37.89
C LEU A 316 -11.64 -50.86 -36.89
N ALA A 317 -10.83 -50.82 -35.83
CA ALA A 317 -10.88 -49.75 -34.84
C ALA A 317 -10.52 -48.38 -35.45
N CYS A 318 -9.54 -48.31 -36.35
CA CYS A 318 -9.21 -47.10 -37.10
C CYS A 318 -10.33 -46.67 -38.06
N GLN A 319 -11.03 -47.61 -38.71
CA GLN A 319 -12.18 -47.29 -39.57
C GLN A 319 -13.38 -46.77 -38.78
N ALA A 320 -13.59 -47.28 -37.57
CA ALA A 320 -14.65 -46.83 -36.65
C ALA A 320 -14.38 -45.48 -35.97
N LYS A 321 -13.30 -44.76 -36.36
CA LYS A 321 -12.75 -43.55 -35.75
C LYS A 321 -13.77 -42.64 -35.04
N ARG A 322 -13.41 -42.17 -33.84
CA ARG A 322 -14.24 -41.25 -33.05
C ARG A 322 -14.18 -39.82 -33.57
N PHE A 323 -13.02 -39.43 -34.10
CA PHE A 323 -12.71 -38.15 -34.71
C PHE A 323 -11.50 -38.32 -35.64
N ASP A 324 -11.09 -37.26 -36.32
CA ASP A 324 -9.94 -37.27 -37.22
C ASP A 324 -9.05 -36.04 -36.98
N LEU A 325 -7.88 -36.28 -36.38
CA LEU A 325 -6.92 -35.21 -36.05
C LEU A 325 -5.82 -35.04 -37.10
N SER A 326 -5.97 -35.61 -38.29
CA SER A 326 -4.93 -35.55 -39.33
C SER A 326 -4.51 -34.11 -39.68
N GLN A 327 -5.46 -33.22 -39.94
CA GLN A 327 -5.16 -31.80 -40.22
C GLN A 327 -4.54 -31.06 -39.01
N PRO A 328 -5.11 -31.17 -37.78
CA PRO A 328 -4.45 -30.62 -36.58
C PRO A 328 -3.01 -31.10 -36.37
N ILE A 329 -2.73 -32.38 -36.64
CA ILE A 329 -1.39 -32.97 -36.53
C ILE A 329 -0.45 -32.36 -37.56
N SER A 330 -0.86 -32.30 -38.83
CA SER A 330 -0.08 -31.63 -39.88
C SER A 330 0.22 -30.17 -39.54
N HIS A 331 -0.74 -29.45 -38.96
CA HIS A 331 -0.58 -28.07 -38.52
C HIS A 331 0.39 -27.92 -37.34
N ALA A 332 0.29 -28.78 -36.31
CA ALA A 332 1.24 -28.79 -35.20
C ALA A 332 2.68 -29.05 -35.68
N ASN A 333 2.83 -30.00 -36.61
CA ASN A 333 4.11 -30.29 -37.26
C ASN A 333 4.65 -29.11 -38.09
N GLU A 334 3.79 -28.28 -38.67
CA GLU A 334 4.17 -27.05 -39.38
C GLU A 334 4.62 -25.94 -38.43
N LEU A 335 3.90 -25.72 -37.33
CA LEU A 335 4.28 -24.73 -36.30
C LEU A 335 5.66 -25.04 -35.71
N LEU A 336 5.93 -26.31 -35.40
CA LEU A 336 7.24 -26.77 -34.91
C LEU A 336 8.36 -26.42 -35.91
N ARG A 337 8.14 -26.63 -37.22
CA ARG A 337 9.11 -26.30 -38.28
C ARG A 337 9.36 -24.80 -38.45
N ASN A 338 8.41 -23.95 -38.07
CA ASN A 338 8.49 -22.51 -38.33
C ASN A 338 8.93 -21.68 -37.10
N ALA A 339 8.79 -22.20 -35.88
CA ALA A 339 9.19 -21.50 -34.66
C ALA A 339 10.54 -21.99 -34.12
N LYS A 340 11.58 -21.15 -34.21
CA LYS A 340 12.95 -21.50 -33.80
C LYS A 340 13.03 -21.95 -32.33
N ALA A 341 12.34 -21.25 -31.43
CA ALA A 341 12.30 -21.59 -30.00
C ALA A 341 11.72 -22.98 -29.70
N LEU A 342 10.95 -23.57 -30.63
CA LEU A 342 10.41 -24.92 -30.47
C LEU A 342 11.36 -26.02 -30.97
N GLN A 343 12.37 -25.69 -31.79
CA GLN A 343 13.30 -26.63 -32.41
C GLN A 343 14.59 -26.85 -31.62
N VAL A 344 14.79 -26.09 -30.55
CA VAL A 344 16.03 -26.11 -29.75
C VAL A 344 15.74 -26.46 -28.30
N ASN A 345 16.77 -26.97 -27.64
CA ASN A 345 16.78 -27.20 -26.21
C ASN A 345 16.98 -25.87 -25.46
N GLY A 346 15.91 -25.10 -25.31
CA GLY A 346 15.89 -23.82 -24.60
C GLY A 346 15.22 -23.88 -23.24
N GLU A 347 15.41 -22.86 -22.43
CA GLU A 347 14.80 -22.78 -21.09
C GLU A 347 13.27 -22.78 -21.18
N LEU A 348 12.62 -23.65 -20.40
CA LEU A 348 11.18 -23.62 -20.16
C LEU A 348 10.92 -23.04 -18.77
N ARG A 349 10.07 -22.03 -18.69
CA ARG A 349 9.77 -21.31 -17.43
C ARG A 349 8.26 -21.23 -17.20
N PRO A 350 7.73 -21.58 -16.02
CA PRO A 350 6.33 -21.33 -15.71
C PRO A 350 6.15 -19.84 -15.43
N LEU A 351 5.13 -19.25 -16.04
CA LEU A 351 4.67 -17.89 -15.73
C LEU A 351 3.39 -17.91 -14.89
N SER A 352 2.64 -19.01 -14.88
CA SER A 352 1.55 -19.29 -13.95
C SER A 352 2.00 -20.23 -12.83
N GLY A 353 1.56 -19.99 -11.59
CA GLY A 353 1.82 -20.89 -10.46
C GLY A 353 1.00 -22.19 -10.51
N PRO A 354 1.35 -23.19 -9.67
CA PRO A 354 0.61 -24.45 -9.59
C PRO A 354 -0.87 -24.24 -9.25
N GLY A 355 -1.75 -25.02 -9.88
CA GLY A 355 -3.20 -24.92 -9.66
C GLY A 355 -3.89 -23.71 -10.31
N ALA A 356 -3.16 -22.84 -11.02
CA ALA A 356 -3.77 -21.72 -11.74
C ALA A 356 -4.86 -22.18 -12.74
N PRO A 357 -5.87 -21.35 -13.06
CA PRO A 357 -6.94 -21.71 -13.99
C PRO A 357 -6.44 -22.05 -15.40
N ALA A 358 -5.32 -21.47 -15.84
CA ALA A 358 -4.63 -21.80 -17.07
C ALA A 358 -3.13 -21.97 -16.78
N ALA A 359 -2.50 -22.94 -17.43
CA ALA A 359 -1.05 -23.06 -17.43
C ALA A 359 -0.46 -22.12 -18.48
N VAL A 360 0.42 -21.23 -18.06
CA VAL A 360 1.14 -20.29 -18.91
C VAL A 360 2.64 -20.55 -18.75
N LEU A 361 3.29 -20.94 -19.84
CA LEU A 361 4.72 -21.23 -19.89
C LEU A 361 5.40 -20.32 -20.90
N LEU A 362 6.69 -20.06 -20.71
CA LEU A 362 7.53 -19.38 -21.69
C LEU A 362 8.71 -20.28 -22.04
N ARG A 363 8.94 -20.49 -23.33
CA ARG A 363 10.02 -21.32 -23.85
C ARG A 363 10.95 -20.48 -24.70
N ALA A 364 12.22 -20.41 -24.33
CA ALA A 364 13.21 -19.60 -25.03
C ALA A 364 13.88 -20.34 -26.19
N ASP A 365 14.54 -19.60 -27.08
CA ASP A 365 15.45 -20.16 -28.08
C ASP A 365 16.89 -20.39 -27.56
N GLN A 366 17.13 -20.12 -26.27
CA GLN A 366 18.42 -20.27 -25.58
C GLN A 366 18.26 -20.92 -24.20
N PRO A 367 19.33 -21.47 -23.59
CA PRO A 367 19.29 -22.02 -22.23
C PRO A 367 19.05 -20.99 -21.10
N ASP A 368 19.17 -19.70 -21.37
CA ASP A 368 18.89 -18.61 -20.43
C ASP A 368 17.96 -17.56 -21.06
N LEU A 369 16.77 -17.39 -20.49
CA LEU A 369 15.78 -16.40 -20.95
C LEU A 369 16.27 -14.95 -20.91
N ARG A 370 17.31 -14.62 -20.15
CA ARG A 370 17.87 -13.24 -20.08
C ARG A 370 18.70 -12.88 -21.30
N GLU A 371 19.25 -13.88 -21.98
CA GLU A 371 20.09 -13.72 -23.17
C GLU A 371 19.33 -14.09 -24.46
N ALA A 372 18.16 -14.69 -24.33
CA ALA A 372 17.31 -15.08 -25.45
C ALA A 372 16.80 -13.87 -26.24
N GLY A 373 16.89 -13.98 -27.58
CA GLY A 373 16.33 -12.98 -28.49
C GLY A 373 14.88 -13.27 -28.86
N GLU A 374 14.45 -14.53 -28.73
CA GLU A 374 13.13 -15.02 -29.10
C GLU A 374 12.63 -16.05 -28.09
N ALA A 375 11.33 -16.02 -27.80
CA ALA A 375 10.67 -17.05 -27.00
C ALA A 375 9.27 -17.35 -27.53
N VAL A 376 8.66 -18.44 -27.05
CA VAL A 376 7.25 -18.79 -27.31
C VAL A 376 6.51 -18.87 -25.99
N LEU A 377 5.46 -18.07 -25.87
CA LEU A 377 4.49 -18.12 -24.78
C LEU A 377 3.44 -19.20 -25.11
N ILE A 378 3.27 -20.16 -24.21
CA ILE A 378 2.36 -21.29 -24.32
C ILE A 378 1.26 -21.11 -23.27
N ALA A 379 0.00 -20.97 -23.69
CA ALA A 379 -1.15 -20.85 -22.80
C ALA A 379 -2.11 -22.03 -22.99
N ILE A 380 -2.35 -22.81 -21.93
CA ILE A 380 -3.09 -24.07 -21.94
C ILE A 380 -4.28 -23.99 -20.99
N ASN A 381 -5.46 -24.44 -21.45
CA ASN A 381 -6.63 -24.63 -20.60
C ASN A 381 -6.73 -26.08 -20.08
N PRO A 382 -6.54 -26.33 -18.77
CA PRO A 382 -6.70 -27.65 -18.14
C PRO A 382 -8.15 -28.15 -18.10
N GLU A 383 -9.15 -27.31 -18.32
CA GLU A 383 -10.57 -27.69 -18.26
C GLU A 383 -11.10 -28.11 -19.62
N LEU A 384 -11.73 -29.29 -19.71
CA LEU A 384 -12.33 -29.80 -20.96
C LEU A 384 -13.79 -29.38 -21.16
N GLY A 385 -14.46 -28.91 -20.10
CA GLY A 385 -15.86 -28.49 -20.12
C GLY A 385 -16.09 -26.97 -20.10
N ALA A 386 -15.10 -26.17 -19.69
CA ALA A 386 -15.27 -24.74 -19.46
C ALA A 386 -14.15 -23.89 -20.10
N PRO A 387 -14.49 -22.70 -20.66
CA PRO A 387 -13.47 -21.75 -21.11
C PRO A 387 -12.77 -21.07 -19.92
N VAL A 388 -11.51 -20.69 -20.10
CA VAL A 388 -10.72 -19.99 -19.08
C VAL A 388 -10.25 -18.63 -19.61
N ARG A 389 -10.45 -17.58 -18.82
CA ARG A 389 -9.92 -16.25 -19.11
C ARG A 389 -8.48 -16.13 -18.64
N VAL A 390 -7.59 -15.77 -19.55
CA VAL A 390 -6.17 -15.52 -19.31
C VAL A 390 -5.94 -14.01 -19.27
N ASP A 391 -5.45 -13.53 -18.13
CA ASP A 391 -5.10 -12.13 -17.92
C ASP A 391 -3.57 -11.97 -17.86
N PRO A 392 -2.94 -11.33 -18.87
CA PRO A 392 -1.50 -11.11 -18.92
C PRO A 392 -0.94 -10.39 -17.71
N ALA A 393 -1.73 -9.52 -17.05
CA ALA A 393 -1.29 -8.82 -15.85
C ALA A 393 -0.90 -9.76 -14.70
N ARG A 394 -1.39 -11.00 -14.70
CA ARG A 394 -1.08 -12.00 -13.66
C ARG A 394 0.29 -12.64 -13.80
N PHE A 395 0.92 -12.54 -14.97
CA PHE A 395 2.14 -13.31 -15.26
C PHE A 395 3.23 -12.53 -16.00
N LEU A 396 2.90 -11.43 -16.69
CA LEU A 396 3.89 -10.64 -17.43
C LEU A 396 4.98 -10.04 -16.52
N ALA A 397 4.66 -9.73 -15.26
CA ALA A 397 5.65 -9.25 -14.29
C ALA A 397 6.74 -10.30 -13.97
N GLY A 398 6.44 -11.59 -14.18
CA GLY A 398 7.37 -12.70 -13.97
C GLY A 398 8.16 -13.11 -15.21
N VAL A 399 8.01 -12.40 -16.34
CA VAL A 399 8.69 -12.71 -17.60
C VAL A 399 10.14 -12.21 -17.55
N PRO A 400 11.16 -13.10 -17.60
CA PRO A 400 12.56 -12.69 -17.72
C PRO A 400 12.88 -12.18 -19.14
N GLY A 401 13.97 -11.43 -19.33
CA GLY A 401 14.46 -11.10 -20.67
C GLY A 401 13.73 -9.96 -21.43
N ASN A 402 12.84 -9.20 -20.78
CA ASN A 402 12.10 -8.08 -21.41
C ASN A 402 11.16 -8.49 -22.57
N PHE A 403 10.64 -9.72 -22.57
CA PHE A 403 9.63 -10.15 -23.56
C PHE A 403 8.26 -9.55 -23.25
N THR A 404 7.95 -8.42 -23.88
CA THR A 404 6.67 -7.69 -23.65
C THR A 404 5.82 -7.53 -24.91
N ARG A 405 6.33 -8.02 -26.06
CA ARG A 405 5.65 -7.99 -27.35
C ARG A 405 5.38 -9.39 -27.85
N PHE A 406 4.15 -9.65 -28.27
CA PHE A 406 3.67 -10.98 -28.64
C PHE A 406 2.94 -10.97 -29.99
N VAL A 407 3.08 -12.05 -30.75
CA VAL A 407 2.33 -12.34 -31.98
C VAL A 407 1.82 -13.77 -31.91
N ALA A 408 0.53 -14.03 -32.17
CA ALA A 408 0.02 -15.39 -32.20
C ALA A 408 0.66 -16.19 -33.35
N LEU A 409 1.16 -17.39 -33.07
CA LEU A 409 1.90 -18.20 -34.05
C LEU A 409 1.01 -18.69 -35.21
N ASP A 410 -0.29 -18.78 -35.00
CA ASP A 410 -1.32 -19.15 -35.97
C ASP A 410 -1.96 -17.95 -36.68
N ALA A 411 -1.47 -16.72 -36.44
CA ALA A 411 -2.00 -15.53 -37.09
C ALA A 411 -1.73 -15.56 -38.61
N PRO A 412 -2.70 -15.16 -39.45
CA PRO A 412 -2.46 -14.98 -40.89
C PRO A 412 -1.36 -13.91 -41.12
N GLY A 413 -0.51 -14.13 -42.12
CA GLY A 413 0.78 -13.43 -42.26
C GLY A 413 0.74 -11.89 -42.19
N ARG A 414 1.79 -11.30 -41.58
CA ARG A 414 2.08 -9.86 -41.27
C ARG A 414 1.49 -9.26 -39.98
N ALA A 415 1.07 -10.06 -38.99
CA ALA A 415 0.74 -9.51 -37.67
C ALA A 415 1.98 -8.87 -37.01
N SER A 416 1.83 -7.63 -36.51
CA SER A 416 2.92 -6.91 -35.82
C SER A 416 2.94 -7.25 -34.33
N PRO A 417 4.12 -7.36 -33.70
CA PRO A 417 4.25 -7.59 -32.26
C PRO A 417 3.55 -6.51 -31.44
N ALA A 418 2.66 -6.91 -30.54
CA ALA A 418 1.88 -6.01 -29.71
C ALA A 418 1.88 -6.45 -28.24
N ALA A 419 1.43 -5.56 -27.34
CA ALA A 419 1.17 -5.96 -25.96
C ALA A 419 0.02 -6.98 -25.92
N LEU A 420 0.16 -8.01 -25.09
CA LEU A 420 -0.87 -9.03 -24.91
C LEU A 420 -2.06 -8.41 -24.15
N THR A 421 -3.25 -8.46 -24.72
CA THR A 421 -4.51 -8.09 -24.04
C THR A 421 -5.18 -9.33 -23.43
N PRO A 422 -6.03 -9.21 -22.40
CA PRO A 422 -6.77 -10.34 -21.86
C PRO A 422 -7.52 -11.11 -22.94
N PHE A 423 -7.41 -12.45 -22.92
CA PHE A 423 -8.04 -13.33 -23.91
C PHE A 423 -8.64 -14.57 -23.23
N THR A 424 -9.56 -15.24 -23.93
CA THR A 424 -10.22 -16.45 -23.42
C THR A 424 -9.75 -17.67 -24.21
N LEU A 425 -9.32 -18.70 -23.49
CA LEU A 425 -9.08 -20.03 -24.03
C LEU A 425 -10.38 -20.83 -23.99
N ALA A 426 -10.76 -21.44 -25.11
CA ALA A 426 -11.87 -22.40 -25.15
C ALA A 426 -11.55 -23.65 -24.30
N PRO A 427 -12.54 -24.48 -23.92
CA PRO A 427 -12.28 -25.71 -23.18
C PRO A 427 -11.21 -26.57 -23.88
N GLY A 428 -10.17 -26.97 -23.16
CA GLY A 428 -9.04 -27.75 -23.67
C GLY A 428 -8.11 -27.03 -24.66
N ALA A 429 -8.33 -25.74 -24.96
CA ALA A 429 -7.54 -25.04 -25.96
C ALA A 429 -6.10 -24.78 -25.50
N VAL A 430 -5.17 -24.85 -26.47
CA VAL A 430 -3.77 -24.42 -26.35
C VAL A 430 -3.55 -23.29 -27.35
N ARG A 431 -2.97 -22.17 -26.91
CA ARG A 431 -2.57 -21.06 -27.79
C ARG A 431 -1.09 -20.74 -27.63
N LEU A 432 -0.43 -20.46 -28.74
CA LEU A 432 1.00 -20.19 -28.80
C LEU A 432 1.23 -18.77 -29.32
N PHE A 433 2.11 -18.01 -28.67
CA PHE A 433 2.52 -16.68 -29.13
C PHE A 433 4.03 -16.61 -29.23
N GLN A 434 4.56 -16.12 -30.34
CA GLN A 434 5.95 -15.68 -30.42
C GLN A 434 6.12 -14.44 -29.54
N ALA A 435 7.20 -14.38 -28.76
CA ALA A 435 7.52 -13.33 -27.80
C ALA A 435 8.85 -12.67 -28.16
N MET A 436 8.90 -11.34 -28.12
CA MET A 436 10.06 -10.52 -28.55
C MET A 436 10.51 -9.52 -27.48
N THR A 437 11.83 -9.30 -27.41
CA THR A 437 12.45 -8.36 -26.47
C THR A 437 12.35 -6.90 -26.92
N GLU A 438 12.23 -5.98 -25.97
CA GLU A 438 12.24 -4.52 -26.23
C GLU A 438 13.56 -3.86 -25.80
N LYS A 439 13.82 -2.65 -26.30
CA LYS A 439 15.02 -1.89 -25.90
C LYS A 439 14.88 -1.31 -24.48
N PRO A 440 15.90 -1.42 -23.61
CA PRO A 440 15.91 -0.75 -22.31
C PRO A 440 15.80 0.78 -22.42
N ILE A 441 15.22 1.43 -21.40
CA ILE A 441 15.22 2.89 -21.30
C ILE A 441 16.60 3.34 -20.82
N CYS A 442 17.33 4.07 -21.67
CA CYS A 442 18.59 4.72 -21.29
C CYS A 442 18.36 6.22 -21.10
N LEU A 443 18.68 6.76 -19.92
CA LEU A 443 18.66 8.21 -19.68
C LEU A 443 19.74 8.89 -20.52
N ALA A 444 19.42 10.05 -21.10
CA ALA A 444 20.41 10.83 -21.83
C ALA A 444 21.53 11.28 -20.87
N PRO A 445 22.81 11.05 -21.20
CA PRO A 445 23.91 11.61 -20.43
C PRO A 445 23.82 13.16 -20.47
N PRO A 446 24.10 13.86 -19.35
CA PRO A 446 23.97 15.31 -19.27
C PRO A 446 24.81 16.01 -20.35
N ILE A 447 24.22 17.02 -20.99
CA ILE A 447 24.80 17.75 -22.13
C ILE A 447 25.93 18.67 -21.63
N ASP A 448 27.14 18.14 -21.53
CA ASP A 448 28.35 18.96 -21.65
C ASP A 448 28.92 18.78 -23.06
N LYS A 449 29.39 19.88 -23.66
CA LYS A 449 29.79 20.03 -25.07
C LYS A 449 30.38 18.77 -25.74
N ALA A 450 29.89 18.52 -26.94
CA ALA A 450 30.20 17.43 -27.86
C ALA A 450 31.63 16.81 -27.76
N ASN A 451 31.66 15.48 -27.74
CA ASN A 451 32.80 14.59 -28.04
C ASN A 451 33.87 14.32 -26.96
N SER A 452 33.56 14.46 -25.67
CA SER A 452 34.40 13.87 -24.62
C SER A 452 33.65 12.78 -23.85
N LYS A 453 34.13 11.53 -23.91
CA LYS A 453 33.68 10.43 -23.03
C LYS A 453 34.01 10.66 -21.53
N ARG A 454 34.51 11.84 -21.16
CA ARG A 454 34.99 12.19 -19.81
C ARG A 454 34.57 13.60 -19.34
N SER A 455 33.47 14.16 -19.84
CA SER A 455 32.99 15.49 -19.38
C SER A 455 31.79 15.35 -18.44
N GLY A 456 32.06 15.32 -17.13
CA GLY A 456 31.06 15.40 -16.05
C GLY A 456 31.43 16.47 -15.02
N ARG A 457 32.22 17.48 -15.40
CA ARG A 457 32.75 18.46 -14.45
C ARG A 457 31.63 19.29 -13.83
N LYS A 458 30.61 19.67 -14.62
CA LYS A 458 29.44 20.39 -14.11
C LYS A 458 28.66 19.54 -13.10
N THR A 459 28.37 18.28 -13.44
CA THR A 459 27.62 17.37 -12.56
C THR A 459 28.38 17.03 -11.28
N VAL A 460 29.71 16.95 -11.33
CA VAL A 460 30.55 16.75 -10.15
C VAL A 460 30.59 18.02 -9.28
N LEU A 461 30.69 19.21 -9.88
CA LEU A 461 30.61 20.47 -9.13
C LEU A 461 29.24 20.66 -8.48
N GLU A 462 28.16 20.28 -9.17
CA GLU A 462 26.81 20.23 -8.59
C GLU A 462 26.73 19.26 -7.42
N ALA A 463 27.35 18.08 -7.51
CA ALA A 463 27.41 17.11 -6.41
C ALA A 463 28.27 17.60 -5.23
N ILE A 464 29.40 18.28 -5.49
CA ILE A 464 30.26 18.87 -4.44
C ILE A 464 29.55 19.99 -3.68
N ASN A 465 28.74 20.79 -4.40
CA ASN A 465 27.98 21.89 -3.80
C ASN A 465 26.65 21.42 -3.17
N ALA A 466 26.33 20.13 -3.23
CA ALA A 466 25.14 19.60 -2.60
C ALA A 466 25.24 19.70 -1.06
N PRO A 467 24.12 19.91 -0.36
CA PRO A 467 24.10 19.92 1.11
C PRO A 467 24.70 18.63 1.68
N ARG A 468 25.65 18.77 2.61
CA ARG A 468 26.37 17.62 3.19
C ARG A 468 25.67 17.07 4.44
N VAL A 469 25.16 17.97 5.30
CA VAL A 469 24.31 17.57 6.43
C VAL A 469 22.88 17.40 5.91
N ALA A 470 22.29 16.23 6.11
CA ALA A 470 20.92 15.93 5.71
C ALA A 470 19.94 16.58 6.69
N ILE A 471 18.92 17.24 6.16
CA ILE A 471 17.78 17.79 6.92
C ILE A 471 16.53 17.22 6.26
N GLU A 472 15.78 16.42 7.02
CA GLU A 472 14.61 15.70 6.53
C GLU A 472 13.44 15.82 7.50
N SER A 473 12.23 15.54 7.01
CA SER A 473 11.03 15.38 7.84
C SER A 473 10.77 16.53 8.83
N VAL A 474 11.01 17.78 8.41
CA VAL A 474 10.77 18.97 9.24
C VAL A 474 9.28 19.08 9.60
N MET A 475 9.00 19.31 10.88
CA MET A 475 7.66 19.44 11.47
C MET A 475 7.59 20.69 12.37
N PRO A 476 6.42 21.34 12.49
CA PRO A 476 5.16 21.00 11.82
C PRO A 476 5.18 21.35 10.33
N SER A 477 4.61 20.47 9.50
CA SER A 477 4.54 20.64 8.04
C SER A 477 3.16 20.26 7.53
N VAL A 478 2.51 21.18 6.81
CA VAL A 478 1.21 20.94 6.18
C VAL A 478 1.38 20.97 4.66
N ASP A 479 1.26 19.80 4.02
CA ASP A 479 1.53 19.58 2.59
C ASP A 479 2.92 20.12 2.17
N ASN A 480 3.97 19.72 2.89
CA ASN A 480 5.37 20.12 2.65
C ASN A 480 5.57 21.65 2.66
N GLY A 481 5.07 22.32 3.69
CA GLY A 481 5.19 23.77 3.87
C GLY A 481 4.28 24.62 2.98
N ARG A 482 3.42 24.01 2.16
CA ARG A 482 2.47 24.76 1.31
C ARG A 482 1.49 25.57 2.15
N PHE A 483 0.96 24.99 3.23
CA PHE A 483 -0.01 25.64 4.12
C PHE A 483 0.59 25.90 5.51
N ALA A 484 0.01 26.87 6.22
CA ALA A 484 0.41 27.17 7.57
C ALA A 484 -0.12 26.12 8.55
N ALA A 485 0.75 25.68 9.46
CA ALA A 485 0.32 25.03 10.69
C ALA A 485 -0.36 26.07 11.60
N LYS A 486 -1.22 25.60 12.50
CA LYS A 486 -2.01 26.45 13.38
C LYS A 486 -1.60 26.27 14.82
N ARG A 487 -1.36 27.38 15.50
CA ARG A 487 -1.01 27.43 16.93
C ARG A 487 -1.75 28.59 17.60
N SER A 488 -1.60 28.74 18.90
CA SER A 488 -2.12 29.91 19.62
C SER A 488 -0.97 30.85 20.00
N VAL A 489 -1.24 32.16 20.00
CA VAL A 489 -0.32 33.15 20.55
C VAL A 489 -0.03 32.84 22.02
N GLY A 490 1.22 33.01 22.44
CA GLY A 490 1.74 32.63 23.77
C GLY A 490 2.23 31.18 23.88
N GLU A 491 2.00 30.34 22.87
CA GLU A 491 2.57 28.99 22.84
C GLU A 491 4.07 28.99 22.50
N ARG A 492 4.77 27.97 22.99
CA ARG A 492 6.08 27.58 22.48
C ARG A 492 5.90 26.48 21.45
N ALA A 493 6.05 26.82 20.17
CA ALA A 493 5.91 25.85 19.09
C ALA A 493 7.14 24.95 19.02
N GLU A 494 6.95 23.65 19.24
CA GLU A 494 8.00 22.66 19.01
C GLU A 494 8.19 22.44 17.51
N ILE A 495 9.44 22.59 17.08
CA ILE A 495 9.93 22.32 15.73
C ILE A 495 10.83 21.09 15.83
N SER A 496 10.63 20.11 14.95
CA SER A 496 11.47 18.91 14.91
C SER A 496 11.91 18.57 13.50
N ALA A 497 13.07 17.94 13.35
CA ALA A 497 13.57 17.45 12.06
C ALA A 497 14.46 16.22 12.26
N ALA A 498 14.55 15.36 11.26
CA ALA A 498 15.59 14.34 11.19
C ALA A 498 16.86 14.99 10.62
N ILE A 499 17.95 14.99 11.38
CA ILE A 499 19.20 15.67 11.03
C ILE A 499 20.39 14.74 11.32
N PHE A 500 21.14 14.42 10.26
CA PHE A 500 22.28 13.50 10.32
C PHE A 500 23.28 13.81 9.19
N ALA A 501 24.49 13.28 9.31
CA ALA A 501 25.55 13.38 8.30
C ALA A 501 26.33 12.07 8.23
N GLU A 502 27.14 11.88 7.19
CA GLU A 502 28.04 10.73 7.13
C GLU A 502 29.21 10.86 8.13
N GLY A 503 29.78 9.73 8.55
CA GLY A 503 30.90 9.71 9.49
C GLY A 503 30.46 9.67 10.96
N HIS A 504 31.30 10.23 11.83
CA HIS A 504 31.18 10.11 13.30
C HIS A 504 31.32 11.47 14.00
N ASP A 505 31.53 12.54 13.23
CA ASP A 505 31.70 13.89 13.73
C ASP A 505 30.40 14.40 14.35
N LYS A 506 30.50 15.32 15.30
CA LYS A 506 29.33 16.00 15.87
C LYS A 506 28.74 16.97 14.86
N ILE A 507 27.43 17.09 14.92
CA ILE A 507 26.65 18.07 14.16
C ILE A 507 25.88 18.95 15.14
N ALA A 508 25.54 20.16 14.68
CA ALA A 508 24.66 21.07 15.37
C ALA A 508 23.59 21.56 14.41
N ALA A 509 22.45 21.98 14.96
CA ALA A 509 21.32 22.46 14.19
C ALA A 509 20.63 23.62 14.89
N ALA A 510 19.94 24.44 14.11
CA ALA A 510 19.12 25.54 14.60
C ALA A 510 17.87 25.73 13.75
N VAL A 511 16.83 26.27 14.39
CA VAL A 511 15.67 26.82 13.72
C VAL A 511 15.90 28.30 13.48
N LEU A 512 15.80 28.73 12.23
CA LEU A 512 15.64 30.13 11.88
C LEU A 512 14.15 30.43 11.83
N TRP A 513 13.70 31.45 12.54
CA TRP A 513 12.28 31.85 12.55
C TRP A 513 12.10 33.37 12.58
N ARG A 514 10.93 33.86 12.16
CA ARG A 514 10.56 35.30 12.18
C ARG A 514 9.06 35.50 12.09
N ALA A 515 8.56 36.67 12.50
CA ALA A 515 7.24 37.10 12.07
C ALA A 515 7.26 37.46 10.57
N ALA A 516 6.14 37.28 9.86
CA ALA A 516 6.11 37.50 8.40
C ALA A 516 6.34 38.96 7.98
N ASP A 517 6.19 39.92 8.90
CA ASP A 517 6.50 41.35 8.70
C ASP A 517 7.93 41.73 9.11
N GLU A 518 8.71 40.78 9.61
CA GLU A 518 10.11 40.98 9.99
C GLU A 518 11.05 40.60 8.84
N ASN A 519 12.09 41.41 8.64
CA ASN A 519 13.14 41.10 7.66
C ASN A 519 14.26 40.24 8.26
N THR A 520 14.45 40.29 9.58
CA THR A 520 15.56 39.61 10.28
C THR A 520 15.10 38.25 10.80
N TRP A 521 15.94 37.23 10.67
CA TRP A 521 15.70 35.90 11.23
C TRP A 521 16.23 35.83 12.66
N HIS A 522 15.40 35.35 13.58
CA HIS A 522 15.82 34.88 14.90
C HIS A 522 16.32 33.44 14.79
N GLU A 523 17.17 33.03 15.71
CA GLU A 523 17.78 31.71 15.71
C GLU A 523 17.61 31.04 17.08
N VAL A 524 17.24 29.76 17.08
CA VAL A 524 17.18 28.92 18.29
C VAL A 524 17.87 27.59 18.00
N LEU A 525 18.87 27.23 18.82
CA LEU A 525 19.57 25.95 18.70
C LEU A 525 18.62 24.77 18.94
N MET A 526 18.82 23.70 18.18
CA MET A 526 18.12 22.44 18.36
C MET A 526 18.94 21.49 19.23
N ALA A 527 18.25 20.61 19.96
CA ALA A 527 18.85 19.54 20.73
C ALA A 527 18.35 18.17 20.23
N PRO A 528 19.16 17.10 20.31
CA PRO A 528 18.71 15.75 20.01
C PRO A 528 17.55 15.32 20.93
N ALA A 529 16.50 14.75 20.35
CA ALA A 529 15.37 14.20 21.06
C ALA A 529 15.74 12.87 21.74
N GLN A 530 15.07 12.58 22.86
CA GLN A 530 15.21 11.31 23.56
C GLN A 530 14.15 10.29 23.11
N PRO A 531 14.48 8.98 23.06
CA PRO A 531 15.79 8.40 23.32
C PRO A 531 16.79 8.74 22.20
N ALA A 532 18.06 8.93 22.58
CA ALA A 532 19.14 9.24 21.63
C ALA A 532 19.30 8.14 20.55
N GLY A 533 19.79 8.53 19.36
CA GLY A 533 20.09 7.61 18.25
C GLY A 533 19.00 7.52 17.17
N LEU A 534 17.94 8.33 17.25
CA LEU A 534 16.91 8.44 16.21
C LEU A 534 17.15 9.58 15.21
N ASP A 535 18.24 10.33 15.39
CA ASP A 535 18.59 11.53 14.61
C ASP A 535 17.48 12.58 14.56
N ILE A 536 16.53 12.54 15.49
CA ILE A 536 15.48 13.55 15.63
C ILE A 536 16.01 14.67 16.50
N TRP A 537 15.95 15.89 16.00
CA TRP A 537 16.32 17.11 16.71
C TRP A 537 15.07 17.93 16.99
N LYS A 538 15.06 18.68 18.10
CA LYS A 538 13.95 19.52 18.54
C LYS A 538 14.42 20.88 19.01
N ALA A 539 13.65 21.92 18.70
CA ALA A 539 13.73 23.24 19.31
C ALA A 539 12.32 23.77 19.58
N ARG A 540 12.21 24.78 20.43
CA ARG A 540 10.95 25.47 20.72
C ARG A 540 11.10 26.95 20.38
N ILE A 541 10.22 27.47 19.54
CA ILE A 541 10.17 28.90 19.21
C ILE A 541 8.98 29.58 19.92
N PRO A 542 9.13 30.79 20.45
CA PRO A 542 8.04 31.49 21.10
C PRO A 542 7.13 32.18 20.07
N LEU A 543 5.81 31.99 20.18
CA LEU A 543 4.83 32.68 19.33
C LEU A 543 4.24 33.88 20.09
N GLU A 544 5.03 34.93 20.26
CA GLU A 544 4.68 36.08 21.12
C GLU A 544 3.68 37.05 20.46
N ARG A 545 3.63 37.05 19.12
CA ARG A 545 2.77 37.91 18.32
C ARG A 545 1.67 37.08 17.67
N MET A 546 0.49 37.66 17.50
CA MET A 546 -0.59 37.05 16.71
C MET A 546 -0.33 37.32 15.22
N GLY A 547 -0.56 36.31 14.37
CA GLY A 547 -0.32 36.39 12.93
C GLY A 547 0.62 35.32 12.40
N ARG A 548 1.06 35.49 11.16
CA ARG A 548 1.89 34.52 10.44
C ARG A 548 3.35 34.62 10.86
N HIS A 549 3.94 33.49 11.17
CA HIS A 549 5.36 33.27 11.42
C HIS A 549 5.91 32.33 10.36
N GLU A 550 7.18 32.51 10.05
CA GLU A 550 7.92 31.69 9.10
C GLU A 550 9.10 31.02 9.81
N PHE A 551 9.42 29.78 9.44
CA PHE A 551 10.60 29.10 9.95
C PHE A 551 11.25 28.18 8.92
N THR A 552 12.54 27.88 9.13
CA THR A 552 13.31 26.87 8.39
C THR A 552 14.37 26.28 9.30
N VAL A 553 14.95 25.15 8.92
CA VAL A 553 15.99 24.46 9.70
C VAL A 553 17.32 24.59 8.99
N ILE A 554 18.36 24.85 9.77
CA ILE A 554 19.76 24.81 9.34
C ILE A 554 20.53 23.80 10.18
N ALA A 555 21.53 23.17 9.58
CA ALA A 555 22.40 22.21 10.25
C ALA A 555 23.81 22.26 9.68
N TRP A 556 24.81 22.02 10.51
CA TRP A 556 26.22 22.11 10.15
C TRP A 556 27.04 21.11 10.97
N ARG A 557 28.28 20.89 10.54
CA ARG A 557 29.23 20.09 11.33
C ARG A 557 29.81 20.94 12.45
N ASP A 558 29.84 20.41 13.67
CA ASP A 558 30.43 21.08 14.83
C ASP A 558 31.85 20.57 15.07
N ASP A 559 32.80 21.22 14.42
CA ASP A 559 34.23 20.85 14.48
C ASP A 559 34.79 20.95 15.90
N PHE A 560 34.31 21.90 16.70
CA PHE A 560 34.75 22.09 18.08
C PHE A 560 34.21 21.00 19.01
N ALA A 561 32.90 20.72 18.96
CA ALA A 561 32.30 19.65 19.76
C ALA A 561 32.87 18.27 19.38
N SER A 562 33.20 18.06 18.10
CA SER A 562 33.88 16.85 17.62
C SER A 562 35.27 16.70 18.24
N LEU A 563 36.07 17.78 18.24
CA LEU A 563 37.40 17.80 18.84
C LEU A 563 37.35 17.53 20.34
N VAL A 564 36.46 18.20 21.07
CA VAL A 564 36.27 18.02 22.51
C VAL A 564 35.89 16.57 22.84
N GLU A 565 34.94 15.97 22.11
CA GLU A 565 34.56 14.58 22.34
C GLU A 565 35.72 13.60 22.07
N HIS A 566 36.53 13.85 21.02
CA HIS A 566 37.72 13.06 20.76
C HIS A 566 38.75 13.16 21.89
N VAL A 567 39.01 14.37 22.39
CA VAL A 567 39.89 14.60 23.55
C VAL A 567 39.37 13.85 24.78
N GLU A 568 38.09 13.98 25.12
CA GLU A 568 37.49 13.29 26.27
C GLU A 568 37.58 11.76 26.17
N LYS A 569 37.32 11.19 24.98
CA LYS A 569 37.45 9.74 24.73
C LYS A 569 38.89 9.27 24.91
N LYS A 570 39.87 10.04 24.43
CA LYS A 570 41.30 9.74 24.59
C LYS A 570 41.75 9.82 26.04
N LEU A 571 41.32 10.85 26.77
CA LEU A 571 41.60 10.97 28.21
C LEU A 571 41.00 9.81 29.01
N LYS A 572 39.76 9.41 28.72
CA LYS A 572 39.12 8.23 29.35
C LYS A 572 39.86 6.93 29.04
N ALA A 573 40.55 6.85 27.90
CA ALA A 573 41.40 5.73 27.51
C ALA A 573 42.84 5.83 28.04
N GLY A 574 43.18 6.87 28.82
CA GLY A 574 44.51 7.09 29.38
C GLY A 574 45.59 7.52 28.38
N GLN A 575 45.19 8.12 27.25
CA GLN A 575 46.11 8.60 26.20
C GLN A 575 46.49 10.08 26.42
N THR A 576 47.66 10.49 25.94
CA THR A 576 48.08 11.90 25.92
C THR A 576 47.37 12.65 24.79
N VAL A 577 47.17 13.97 24.98
CA VAL A 577 46.36 14.82 24.08
C VAL A 577 47.11 16.05 23.53
N GLU A 578 48.45 15.98 23.48
CA GLU A 578 49.30 17.11 23.05
C GLU A 578 48.99 17.57 21.62
N ILE A 579 48.76 16.61 20.71
CA ILE A 579 48.45 16.91 19.30
C ILE A 579 47.07 17.57 19.19
N GLU A 580 46.09 17.13 19.96
CA GLU A 580 44.73 17.68 19.95
C GLU A 580 44.70 19.12 20.48
N LEU A 581 45.61 19.49 21.39
CA LEU A 581 45.78 20.88 21.83
C LEU A 581 46.33 21.77 20.69
N ASP A 582 47.21 21.24 19.85
CA ASP A 582 47.67 21.93 18.63
C ASP A 582 46.54 22.02 17.58
N GLU A 583 45.73 20.97 17.42
CA GLU A 583 44.52 21.01 16.58
C GLU A 583 43.53 22.07 17.06
N ALA A 584 43.32 22.19 18.38
CA ALA A 584 42.50 23.24 18.96
C ALA A 584 43.05 24.64 18.63
N ALA A 585 44.36 24.85 18.74
CA ALA A 585 44.99 26.12 18.39
C ALA A 585 44.78 26.49 16.91
N HIS A 586 44.86 25.51 16.00
CA HIS A 586 44.58 25.70 14.58
C HIS A 586 43.11 26.01 14.31
N LEU A 587 42.19 25.29 14.95
CA LEU A 587 40.75 25.52 14.83
C LEU A 587 40.39 26.93 15.30
N PHE A 588 40.92 27.37 16.45
CA PHE A 588 40.70 28.74 16.92
C PHE A 588 41.22 29.80 15.96
N ALA A 589 42.39 29.58 15.36
CA ALA A 589 42.94 30.51 14.36
C ALA A 589 42.07 30.56 13.09
N LEU A 590 41.57 29.41 12.62
CA LEU A 590 40.66 29.33 11.49
C LEU A 590 39.36 30.09 11.77
N VAL A 591 38.73 29.82 12.92
CA VAL A 591 37.47 30.46 13.31
C VAL A 591 37.65 31.98 13.42
N LEU A 592 38.70 32.47 14.07
CA LEU A 592 38.97 33.90 14.16
C LEU A 592 39.19 34.59 12.80
N ALA A 593 39.74 33.88 11.81
CA ALA A 593 39.89 34.39 10.46
C ALA A 593 38.57 34.43 9.68
N GLU A 594 37.67 33.47 9.90
CA GLU A 594 36.38 33.41 9.23
C GLU A 594 35.32 34.35 9.83
N VAL A 595 35.36 34.59 11.15
CA VAL A 595 34.37 35.43 11.86
C VAL A 595 34.25 36.84 11.28
N GLU A 596 35.32 37.41 10.71
CA GLU A 596 35.30 38.74 10.10
C GLU A 596 34.32 38.86 8.91
N THR A 597 33.88 37.73 8.37
CA THR A 597 32.96 37.65 7.23
C THR A 597 31.55 37.16 7.59
N ALA A 598 31.33 36.71 8.83
CA ALA A 598 30.09 36.13 9.29
C ALA A 598 29.16 37.18 9.92
N GLU A 599 27.95 37.34 9.38
CA GLU A 599 26.96 38.29 9.88
C GLU A 599 26.49 37.91 11.30
N GLY A 600 26.56 38.86 12.25
CA GLY A 600 26.09 38.68 13.64
C GLY A 600 26.99 37.81 14.53
N ALA A 601 28.24 37.56 14.13
CA ALA A 601 29.24 36.87 14.95
C ALA A 601 30.02 37.85 15.85
N ASP A 602 30.38 37.42 17.07
CA ASP A 602 31.26 38.19 17.98
C ASP A 602 32.51 37.37 18.29
N LYS A 603 33.67 37.87 17.83
CA LYS A 603 34.98 37.26 18.07
C LYS A 603 35.62 37.65 19.39
N ALA A 604 35.20 38.73 20.05
CA ALA A 604 35.90 39.27 21.22
C ALA A 604 36.04 38.25 22.38
N PRO A 605 35.01 37.45 22.73
CA PRO A 605 35.15 36.41 23.75
C PRO A 605 36.18 35.35 23.37
N LEU A 606 36.18 34.92 22.10
CA LEU A 606 37.11 33.90 21.61
C LEU A 606 38.54 34.46 21.53
N GLU A 607 38.73 35.70 21.06
CA GLU A 607 40.04 36.35 21.02
C GLU A 607 40.70 36.44 22.41
N HIS A 608 39.90 36.70 23.46
CA HIS A 608 40.39 36.71 24.84
C HIS A 608 40.89 35.32 25.28
N ILE A 609 40.07 34.28 25.07
CA ILE A 609 40.41 32.89 25.41
C ILE A 609 41.63 32.44 24.63
N VAL A 610 41.71 32.72 23.32
CA VAL A 610 42.85 32.37 22.47
C VAL A 610 44.13 33.06 22.91
N THR A 611 44.04 34.30 23.40
CA THR A 611 45.21 35.02 23.94
C THR A 611 45.74 34.36 25.21
N GLN A 612 44.85 33.86 26.08
CA GLN A 612 45.24 33.08 27.26
C GLN A 612 45.78 31.71 26.86
N PHE A 613 45.09 31.00 25.96
CA PHE A 613 45.44 29.67 25.46
C PHE A 613 46.85 29.62 24.87
N LYS A 614 47.24 30.64 24.09
CA LYS A 614 48.59 30.75 23.49
C LYS A 614 49.73 30.92 24.50
N LYS A 615 49.44 31.41 25.71
CA LYS A 615 50.44 31.69 26.76
C LYS A 615 50.47 30.62 27.85
N ALA A 616 49.53 29.67 27.82
CA ALA A 616 49.33 28.69 28.88
C ALA A 616 50.17 27.42 28.66
N ASP A 617 50.43 26.68 29.74
CA ASP A 617 50.96 25.31 29.67
C ASP A 617 49.86 24.31 29.25
N ASP A 618 50.23 23.07 28.95
CA ASP A 618 49.29 22.10 28.37
C ASP A 618 48.17 21.70 29.34
N GLU A 619 48.44 21.66 30.65
CA GLU A 619 47.41 21.42 31.67
C GLU A 619 46.37 22.55 31.67
N THR A 620 46.81 23.80 31.59
CA THR A 620 45.92 24.96 31.55
C THR A 620 45.20 25.07 30.21
N LYS A 621 45.86 24.76 29.08
CA LYS A 621 45.20 24.68 27.76
C LYS A 621 44.08 23.65 27.77
N LEU A 622 44.31 22.47 28.33
CA LEU A 622 43.28 21.44 28.41
C LEU A 622 42.10 21.91 29.25
N LYS A 623 42.35 22.57 30.39
CA LYS A 623 41.29 23.17 31.22
C LYS A 623 40.50 24.21 30.43
N LEU A 624 41.18 25.11 29.70
CA LEU A 624 40.53 26.11 28.86
C LEU A 624 39.73 25.48 27.72
N LEU A 625 40.24 24.43 27.07
CA LEU A 625 39.56 23.74 25.97
C LEU A 625 38.23 23.11 26.42
N LEU A 626 38.24 22.47 27.59
CA LEU A 626 37.07 21.82 28.18
C LEU A 626 36.18 22.78 28.98
N ASP A 627 36.58 24.05 29.09
CA ASP A 627 35.80 25.06 29.81
C ASP A 627 34.50 25.38 29.04
N PRO A 628 33.32 25.34 29.69
CA PRO A 628 32.06 25.74 29.07
C PRO A 628 32.08 27.16 28.46
N ALA A 629 32.88 28.07 29.01
CA ALA A 629 33.06 29.41 28.46
C ALA A 629 33.66 29.40 27.05
N THR A 630 34.54 28.44 26.75
CA THR A 630 35.15 28.27 25.42
C THR A 630 34.12 27.75 24.42
N ALA A 631 33.31 26.75 24.80
CA ALA A 631 32.21 26.27 23.96
C ALA A 631 31.20 27.38 23.62
N LYS A 632 30.88 28.24 24.60
CA LYS A 632 30.02 29.42 24.39
C LYS A 632 30.66 30.45 23.46
N ALA A 633 31.95 30.73 23.61
CA ALA A 633 32.68 31.63 22.71
C ALA A 633 32.72 31.10 21.27
N MET A 634 32.94 29.80 21.09
CA MET A 634 32.90 29.12 19.80
C MET A 634 31.52 29.20 19.14
N THR A 635 30.45 29.00 19.91
CA THR A 635 29.07 29.14 19.42
C THR A 635 28.79 30.58 18.96
N THR A 636 29.27 31.57 19.71
CA THR A 636 29.09 33.01 19.42
C THR A 636 29.87 33.47 18.17
N ALA A 637 30.98 32.79 17.87
CA ALA A 637 31.77 33.01 16.65
C ALA A 637 31.05 32.51 15.37
N ARG A 638 29.98 31.71 15.48
CA ARG A 638 29.16 31.23 14.34
C ARG A 638 29.96 30.53 13.21
N HIS A 639 31.03 29.81 13.54
CA HIS A 639 31.72 28.93 12.58
C HIS A 639 30.85 27.71 12.24
N ARG A 640 30.42 27.60 10.97
CA ARG A 640 29.43 26.60 10.50
C ARG A 640 29.86 25.90 9.22
N PRO A 641 30.89 25.03 9.27
CA PRO A 641 31.34 24.29 8.11
C PRO A 641 30.23 23.36 7.59
N PHE A 642 30.11 23.30 6.25
CA PHE A 642 29.09 22.52 5.55
C PHE A 642 27.64 22.85 5.96
N LEU A 643 27.36 24.13 6.24
CA LEU A 643 26.02 24.60 6.55
C LEU A 643 25.02 24.19 5.46
N SER A 644 24.11 23.29 5.82
CA SER A 644 22.93 22.93 5.07
C SER A 644 21.74 23.76 5.56
N ARG A 645 20.89 24.16 4.63
CA ARG A 645 19.61 24.82 4.91
C ARG A 645 18.50 24.07 4.20
N ASP A 646 17.43 23.78 4.91
CA ASP A 646 16.23 23.24 4.27
C ASP A 646 15.67 24.27 3.25
N PRO A 647 15.39 23.87 2.00
CA PRO A 647 14.96 24.80 0.98
C PRO A 647 13.52 25.30 1.18
N VAL A 648 12.74 24.66 2.05
CA VAL A 648 11.35 25.02 2.33
C VAL A 648 11.30 26.03 3.49
N THR A 649 10.50 27.08 3.28
CA THR A 649 10.09 27.99 4.35
C THR A 649 8.70 27.58 4.82
N TYR A 650 8.64 27.04 6.03
CA TYR A 650 7.42 26.59 6.68
C TYR A 650 6.70 27.77 7.33
N LYS A 651 5.38 27.64 7.53
CA LYS A 651 4.50 28.71 8.03
C LYS A 651 3.73 28.25 9.24
N ILE A 652 3.58 29.14 10.23
CA ILE A 652 2.72 28.95 11.40
C ILE A 652 1.83 30.18 11.55
N ASP A 653 0.51 29.98 11.61
CA ASP A 653 -0.44 31.02 11.97
C ASP A 653 -0.73 30.92 13.48
N ALA A 654 -0.22 31.89 14.24
CA ALA A 654 -0.48 32.07 15.66
C ALA A 654 -1.77 32.86 15.85
N GLU A 655 -2.82 32.22 16.38
CA GLU A 655 -4.13 32.82 16.56
C GLU A 655 -4.45 33.06 18.04
N ARG A 656 -5.42 33.93 18.32
CA ARG A 656 -5.93 34.11 19.69
C ARG A 656 -6.62 32.84 20.22
N THR A 657 -6.67 32.69 21.55
CA THR A 657 -7.21 31.51 22.24
C THR A 657 -8.61 31.10 21.79
N ALA A 658 -9.50 32.06 21.48
CA ALA A 658 -10.86 31.79 21.01
C ALA A 658 -10.92 30.97 19.71
N ALA A 659 -9.85 30.96 18.91
CA ALA A 659 -9.76 30.10 17.73
C ALA A 659 -9.65 28.62 18.08
N ARG A 660 -9.26 28.26 19.31
CA ARG A 660 -9.10 26.89 19.81
C ARG A 660 -10.01 26.57 21.01
N PHE A 661 -10.38 27.57 21.80
CA PHE A 661 -11.19 27.40 23.02
C PHE A 661 -12.27 28.45 23.11
N ALA A 662 -13.52 28.03 22.96
CA ALA A 662 -14.71 28.86 23.13
C ALA A 662 -15.95 27.97 23.22
N SER A 663 -16.93 28.43 23.99
CA SER A 663 -18.27 27.88 24.03
C SER A 663 -19.23 28.77 23.24
N TRP A 664 -19.85 28.21 22.20
CA TRP A 664 -20.71 28.93 21.27
C TRP A 664 -22.19 28.73 21.59
N TYR A 665 -22.98 29.78 21.50
CA TYR A 665 -24.44 29.73 21.62
C TYR A 665 -25.08 30.43 20.42
N GLU A 666 -25.95 29.74 19.69
CA GLU A 666 -26.66 30.29 18.55
C GLU A 666 -28.08 30.67 18.96
N ILE A 667 -28.48 31.90 18.61
CA ILE A 667 -29.85 32.41 18.80
C ILE A 667 -30.34 33.11 17.55
N PHE A 668 -31.66 33.17 17.36
CA PHE A 668 -32.28 34.04 16.37
C PHE A 668 -32.65 35.38 17.04
N PRO A 669 -32.01 36.52 16.69
CA PRO A 669 -32.34 37.82 17.29
C PRO A 669 -33.82 38.18 17.21
N ARG A 670 -34.48 37.81 16.12
CA ARG A 670 -35.92 38.04 15.88
C ARG A 670 -36.85 37.32 16.87
N SER A 671 -36.39 36.30 17.57
CA SER A 671 -37.16 35.53 18.55
C SER A 671 -36.90 35.96 20.00
N MET A 672 -36.02 36.93 20.23
CA MET A 672 -35.65 37.32 21.60
C MET A 672 -36.66 38.26 22.27
N SER A 673 -37.81 38.49 21.64
CA SER A 673 -38.91 39.32 22.17
C SER A 673 -39.68 38.70 23.33
N ASP A 674 -39.55 37.38 23.52
CA ASP A 674 -40.40 36.50 24.35
C ASP A 674 -41.88 36.46 23.93
N ASP A 675 -42.19 36.87 22.70
CA ASP A 675 -43.56 36.95 22.17
C ASP A 675 -43.57 36.55 20.69
N GLU A 676 -44.25 35.45 20.36
CA GLU A 676 -44.34 34.93 18.98
C GLU A 676 -45.09 35.87 18.02
N SER A 677 -45.84 36.85 18.55
CA SER A 677 -46.54 37.87 17.76
C SER A 677 -45.70 39.13 17.50
N ARG A 678 -44.55 39.28 18.18
CA ARG A 678 -43.68 40.45 18.08
C ARG A 678 -42.28 40.06 17.62
N HIS A 679 -41.83 40.65 16.51
CA HIS A 679 -40.45 40.53 16.08
C HIS A 679 -39.49 41.14 17.12
N GLY A 680 -38.43 40.42 17.47
CA GLY A 680 -37.38 40.88 18.39
C GLY A 680 -36.48 41.95 17.79
N THR A 681 -35.83 42.70 18.68
CA THR A 681 -34.87 43.78 18.35
C THR A 681 -33.51 43.52 18.99
N PHE A 682 -32.47 44.26 18.61
CA PHE A 682 -31.17 44.16 19.31
C PHE A 682 -31.25 44.59 20.78
N ALA A 683 -32.19 45.48 21.14
CA ALA A 683 -32.47 45.82 22.53
C ALA A 683 -33.05 44.61 23.30
N ASP A 684 -33.87 43.78 22.65
CA ASP A 684 -34.38 42.55 23.24
C ASP A 684 -33.26 41.50 23.39
N VAL A 685 -32.36 41.37 22.41
CA VAL A 685 -31.14 40.54 22.55
C VAL A 685 -30.30 40.99 23.74
N THR A 686 -30.12 42.29 23.93
CA THR A 686 -29.35 42.87 25.05
C THR A 686 -29.89 42.41 26.41
N LYS A 687 -31.23 42.28 26.55
CA LYS A 687 -31.87 41.77 27.77
C LYS A 687 -31.58 40.29 28.05
N LYS A 688 -31.16 39.51 27.04
CA LYS A 688 -30.84 38.07 27.16
C LYS A 688 -29.38 37.79 27.51
N LEU A 689 -28.48 38.75 27.31
CA LEU A 689 -27.05 38.59 27.55
C LEU A 689 -26.69 38.10 28.97
N PRO A 690 -27.33 38.56 30.07
CA PRO A 690 -27.02 38.06 31.41
C PRO A 690 -27.19 36.55 31.55
N ARG A 691 -28.29 35.97 31.03
CA ARG A 691 -28.53 34.53 31.10
C ARG A 691 -27.51 33.74 30.28
N ILE A 692 -27.15 34.23 29.08
CA ILE A 692 -26.18 33.57 28.21
C ILE A 692 -24.79 33.59 28.86
N ARG A 693 -24.39 34.72 29.43
CA ARG A 693 -23.16 34.84 30.24
C ARG A 693 -23.18 33.85 31.41
N ASP A 694 -24.29 33.76 32.13
CA ASP A 694 -24.40 32.90 33.32
C ASP A 694 -24.31 31.41 32.97
N MET A 695 -24.75 31.00 31.78
CA MET A 695 -24.50 29.66 31.23
C MET A 695 -23.02 29.41 30.85
N GLY A 696 -22.18 30.44 30.85
CA GLY A 696 -20.75 30.33 30.60
C GLY A 696 -20.37 30.22 29.13
N PHE A 697 -21.17 30.78 28.22
CA PHE A 697 -20.79 30.92 26.81
C PHE A 697 -19.82 32.10 26.61
N ASP A 698 -19.04 32.02 25.53
CA ASP A 698 -18.04 33.04 25.13
C ASP A 698 -18.43 33.71 23.80
N VAL A 699 -19.08 32.97 22.91
CA VAL A 699 -19.48 33.45 21.57
C VAL A 699 -20.99 33.31 21.39
N LEU A 700 -21.64 34.40 20.98
CA LEU A 700 -23.04 34.43 20.60
C LEU A 700 -23.13 34.55 19.07
N TYR A 701 -23.64 33.50 18.43
CA TYR A 701 -23.74 33.37 16.98
C TYR A 701 -25.15 33.75 16.50
N PHE A 702 -25.22 34.62 15.50
CA PHE A 702 -26.47 34.98 14.83
C PHE A 702 -26.53 34.44 13.39
N PRO A 703 -27.68 33.87 12.99
CA PRO A 703 -28.06 33.78 11.58
C PRO A 703 -28.02 35.17 10.92
N PRO A 704 -28.11 35.26 9.57
CA PRO A 704 -28.03 36.54 8.88
C PRO A 704 -29.01 37.59 9.45
N ILE A 705 -28.50 38.79 9.71
CA ILE A 705 -29.25 39.91 10.32
C ILE A 705 -29.73 40.94 9.28
N HIS A 706 -29.67 40.58 8.00
CA HIS A 706 -29.92 41.45 6.86
C HIS A 706 -31.39 41.46 6.45
N PRO A 707 -31.85 42.43 5.63
CA PRO A 707 -33.18 42.40 5.01
C PRO A 707 -33.46 41.05 4.31
N ILE A 708 -34.69 40.57 4.40
CA ILE A 708 -35.10 39.26 3.86
C ILE A 708 -36.03 39.45 2.66
N GLY A 709 -35.74 38.78 1.55
CA GLY A 709 -36.52 38.88 0.31
C GLY A 709 -38.00 38.50 0.48
N MET A 710 -38.86 39.07 -0.36
CA MET A 710 -40.29 38.79 -0.44
C MET A 710 -40.60 37.79 -1.56
N THR A 711 -39.85 37.84 -2.66
CA THR A 711 -40.02 36.95 -3.82
C THR A 711 -39.64 35.52 -3.47
N ASN A 712 -40.55 34.58 -3.75
CA ASN A 712 -40.42 33.15 -3.41
C ASN A 712 -40.12 32.88 -1.92
N ARG A 713 -40.47 33.82 -1.02
CA ARG A 713 -40.26 33.66 0.41
C ARG A 713 -40.91 32.37 0.92
N LYS A 714 -40.13 31.60 1.68
CA LYS A 714 -40.62 30.40 2.37
C LYS A 714 -41.48 30.75 3.58
N GLY A 715 -42.59 30.03 3.75
CA GLY A 715 -43.46 30.13 4.93
C GLY A 715 -43.08 29.14 6.04
N ARG A 716 -43.89 29.11 7.10
CA ARG A 716 -43.70 28.20 8.25
C ARG A 716 -43.49 26.75 7.80
N ASN A 717 -42.70 25.99 8.56
CA ASN A 717 -42.33 24.59 8.25
C ASN A 717 -41.79 24.39 6.82
N ASN A 718 -40.98 25.35 6.32
CA ASN A 718 -40.33 25.26 5.01
C ASN A 718 -41.33 25.15 3.84
N THR A 719 -42.54 25.72 3.98
CA THR A 719 -43.55 25.73 2.92
C THR A 719 -43.13 26.68 1.79
N LEU A 720 -43.48 26.33 0.54
CA LEU A 720 -43.05 27.09 -0.65
C LEU A 720 -43.74 28.46 -0.78
N ASN A 721 -44.91 28.64 -0.18
CA ASN A 721 -45.72 29.84 -0.29
C ASN A 721 -45.90 30.47 1.09
N ALA A 722 -45.18 31.56 1.37
CA ALA A 722 -45.37 32.35 2.58
C ALA A 722 -46.77 32.97 2.64
N GLN A 723 -47.37 32.94 3.83
CA GLN A 723 -48.61 33.65 4.14
C GLN A 723 -48.33 35.09 4.63
N PRO A 724 -49.32 36.01 4.59
CA PRO A 724 -49.16 37.32 5.21
C PRO A 724 -48.73 37.20 6.68
N GLY A 725 -47.62 37.85 7.03
CA GLY A 725 -47.03 37.80 8.38
C GLY A 725 -45.92 36.76 8.55
N ASP A 726 -45.68 35.87 7.58
CA ASP A 726 -44.52 34.97 7.64
C ASP A 726 -43.20 35.74 7.46
N VAL A 727 -42.26 35.47 8.37
CA VAL A 727 -40.98 36.19 8.48
C VAL A 727 -39.92 35.70 7.50
N GLY A 728 -40.12 34.54 6.86
CA GLY A 728 -39.17 33.99 5.91
C GLY A 728 -37.87 33.46 6.52
N SER A 729 -36.99 32.95 5.65
CA SER A 729 -35.65 32.48 6.01
C SER A 729 -34.67 33.66 6.11
N PRO A 730 -33.91 33.83 7.21
CA PRO A 730 -32.86 34.83 7.29
C PRO A 730 -31.79 34.68 6.20
N TYR A 731 -31.58 33.46 5.72
CA TYR A 731 -30.61 33.14 4.66
C TYR A 731 -31.05 33.62 3.27
N ALA A 732 -32.29 34.09 3.08
CA ALA A 732 -32.75 34.74 1.86
C ALA A 732 -32.40 36.24 1.87
N ILE A 733 -31.09 36.52 1.89
CA ILE A 733 -30.51 37.84 2.10
C ILE A 733 -30.80 38.78 0.92
N GLY A 734 -31.32 39.97 1.23
CA GLY A 734 -31.54 41.05 0.28
C GLY A 734 -33.00 41.39 0.08
N ALA A 735 -33.31 42.66 0.17
CA ALA A 735 -34.61 43.23 -0.19
C ALA A 735 -34.41 44.68 -0.67
N ALA A 736 -35.50 45.42 -0.88
CA ALA A 736 -35.43 46.81 -1.31
C ALA A 736 -34.68 47.72 -0.30
N GLU A 737 -34.66 47.33 0.97
CA GLU A 737 -34.02 48.03 2.08
C GLU A 737 -32.50 47.82 2.15
N GLY A 738 -31.95 46.84 1.42
CA GLY A 738 -30.51 46.62 1.33
C GLY A 738 -30.08 45.15 1.26
N GLY A 739 -28.76 44.94 1.20
CA GLY A 739 -28.11 43.64 1.06
C GLY A 739 -27.24 43.25 2.26
N HIS A 740 -26.09 42.64 1.98
CA HIS A 740 -25.16 42.08 2.99
C HIS A 740 -24.52 43.08 3.97
N THR A 741 -24.59 44.38 3.69
CA THR A 741 -24.10 45.46 4.57
C THR A 741 -25.25 46.22 5.27
N ALA A 742 -26.50 45.80 5.05
CA ALA A 742 -27.67 46.38 5.69
C ALA A 742 -28.14 45.53 6.87
N VAL A 743 -28.85 46.18 7.80
CA VAL A 743 -29.49 45.54 8.94
C VAL A 743 -30.99 45.44 8.66
N HIS A 744 -31.61 44.31 9.03
CA HIS A 744 -33.05 44.12 8.87
C HIS A 744 -33.84 45.19 9.64
N PRO A 745 -34.75 45.94 9.00
CA PRO A 745 -35.40 47.10 9.63
C PRO A 745 -36.13 46.80 10.95
N GLN A 746 -36.71 45.60 11.07
CA GLN A 746 -37.39 45.18 12.30
C GLN A 746 -36.44 44.79 13.45
N LEU A 747 -35.15 44.55 13.19
CA LEU A 747 -34.16 44.32 14.24
C LEU A 747 -33.65 45.63 14.85
N GLY A 748 -33.66 46.71 14.07
CA GLY A 748 -33.18 48.03 14.43
C GLY A 748 -32.28 48.63 13.35
N THR A 749 -31.43 49.57 13.75
CA THR A 749 -30.44 50.23 12.90
C THR A 749 -29.03 49.65 13.11
N LEU A 750 -28.06 50.08 12.29
CA LEU A 750 -26.65 49.75 12.51
C LEU A 750 -26.13 50.27 13.85
N ASP A 751 -26.63 51.42 14.32
CA ASP A 751 -26.23 51.97 15.63
C ASP A 751 -26.80 51.15 16.78
N ASP A 752 -28.04 50.65 16.66
CA ASP A 752 -28.62 49.70 17.62
C ASP A 752 -27.80 48.39 17.68
N PHE A 753 -27.33 47.91 16.53
CA PHE A 753 -26.43 46.75 16.46
C PHE A 753 -25.11 47.03 17.19
N LYS A 754 -24.46 48.17 16.93
CA LYS A 754 -23.22 48.58 17.62
C LYS A 754 -23.41 48.73 19.14
N ALA A 755 -24.55 49.27 19.58
CA ALA A 755 -24.89 49.35 20.99
C ALA A 755 -25.02 47.96 21.63
N MET A 756 -25.64 47.01 20.93
CA MET A 756 -25.73 45.62 21.38
C MET A 756 -24.36 44.93 21.39
N LEU A 757 -23.49 45.16 20.40
CA LEU A 757 -22.10 44.67 20.40
C LEU A 757 -21.34 45.16 21.65
N ALA A 758 -21.46 46.44 21.97
CA ALA A 758 -20.83 47.01 23.17
C ALA A 758 -21.37 46.35 24.46
N ALA A 759 -22.68 46.10 24.53
CA ALA A 759 -23.28 45.38 25.65
C ALA A 759 -22.79 43.93 25.75
N ALA A 760 -22.75 43.19 24.63
CA ALA A 760 -22.23 41.83 24.57
C ALA A 760 -20.78 41.77 25.09
N ARG A 761 -19.93 42.69 24.64
CA ARG A 761 -18.54 42.81 25.12
C ARG A 761 -18.45 43.10 26.62
N ALA A 762 -19.32 43.95 27.16
CA ALA A 762 -19.39 44.22 28.60
C ALA A 762 -19.81 42.98 29.41
N HIS A 763 -20.51 42.03 28.79
CA HIS A 763 -20.84 40.72 29.35
C HIS A 763 -19.80 39.63 29.06
N GLY A 764 -18.67 39.95 28.40
CA GLY A 764 -17.64 38.99 28.03
C GLY A 764 -18.02 38.08 26.86
N LEU A 765 -18.98 38.49 26.04
CA LEU A 765 -19.45 37.76 24.86
C LEU A 765 -18.95 38.42 23.58
N GLU A 766 -18.44 37.62 22.65
CA GLU A 766 -18.16 38.03 21.28
C GLU A 766 -19.33 37.65 20.36
N ILE A 767 -19.64 38.50 19.37
CA ILE A 767 -20.64 38.17 18.36
C ILE A 767 -19.97 37.50 17.17
N ALA A 768 -20.53 36.36 16.75
CA ALA A 768 -20.25 35.75 15.46
C ALA A 768 -21.43 36.01 14.51
N LEU A 769 -21.14 36.54 13.32
CA LEU A 769 -22.15 36.72 12.28
C LEU A 769 -22.07 35.60 11.25
N ASP A 770 -23.24 35.15 10.80
CA ASP A 770 -23.32 34.33 9.60
C ASP A 770 -22.88 35.12 8.37
N PHE A 771 -22.04 34.50 7.53
CA PHE A 771 -21.67 35.00 6.22
C PHE A 771 -22.07 33.97 5.15
N ALA A 772 -23.28 34.15 4.62
CA ALA A 772 -23.81 33.34 3.53
C ALA A 772 -23.69 34.05 2.19
N ILE A 773 -22.84 33.52 1.30
CA ILE A 773 -22.68 34.07 -0.07
C ILE A 773 -23.81 33.56 -0.96
N GLN A 774 -24.94 34.25 -0.89
CA GLN A 774 -26.16 34.01 -1.67
C GLN A 774 -27.08 35.23 -1.58
N CYS A 775 -28.02 35.35 -2.52
CA CYS A 775 -28.92 36.49 -2.61
C CYS A 775 -30.35 36.01 -2.78
N SER A 776 -31.32 36.69 -2.17
CA SER A 776 -32.71 36.57 -2.59
C SER A 776 -32.87 37.15 -4.01
N PRO A 777 -33.97 36.83 -4.72
CA PRO A 777 -34.28 37.47 -6.00
C PRO A 777 -34.44 38.99 -5.91
N ASP A 778 -34.67 39.54 -4.71
CA ASP A 778 -34.89 40.96 -4.46
C ASP A 778 -33.60 41.70 -4.03
N HIS A 779 -32.47 41.01 -3.95
CA HIS A 779 -31.21 41.62 -3.51
C HIS A 779 -30.73 42.69 -4.53
N PRO A 780 -30.26 43.88 -4.07
CA PRO A 780 -29.84 44.98 -4.96
C PRO A 780 -28.85 44.58 -6.05
N TRP A 781 -27.88 43.69 -5.74
CA TRP A 781 -26.92 43.16 -6.70
C TRP A 781 -27.53 42.50 -7.94
N LEU A 782 -28.76 41.95 -7.89
CA LEU A 782 -29.39 41.40 -9.10
C LEU A 782 -29.72 42.48 -10.13
N LYS A 783 -29.97 43.71 -9.67
CA LYS A 783 -30.22 44.87 -10.52
C LYS A 783 -28.94 45.63 -10.85
N GLU A 784 -28.06 45.81 -9.87
CA GLU A 784 -26.82 46.58 -9.98
C GLU A 784 -25.73 45.81 -10.74
N HIS A 785 -25.68 44.49 -10.56
CA HIS A 785 -24.65 43.60 -11.11
C HIS A 785 -25.27 42.32 -11.69
N PRO A 786 -26.16 42.41 -12.69
CA PRO A 786 -26.87 41.25 -13.24
C PRO A 786 -25.90 40.19 -13.81
N THR A 787 -24.74 40.60 -14.31
CA THR A 787 -23.71 39.71 -14.88
C THR A 787 -22.95 38.89 -13.83
N TRP A 788 -23.14 39.15 -12.54
CA TRP A 788 -22.62 38.31 -11.47
C TRP A 788 -23.43 37.02 -11.27
N PHE A 789 -24.57 36.86 -11.94
CA PHE A 789 -25.48 35.73 -11.74
C PHE A 789 -25.71 34.95 -13.03
N ALA A 790 -25.95 33.65 -12.90
CA ALA A 790 -26.25 32.78 -14.03
C ALA A 790 -27.74 32.83 -14.38
N TRP A 791 -28.07 33.55 -15.46
CA TRP A 791 -29.40 33.61 -16.04
C TRP A 791 -29.62 32.45 -17.02
N ARG A 792 -30.80 31.83 -16.96
CA ARG A 792 -31.22 30.83 -17.94
C ARG A 792 -31.60 31.51 -19.26
N PRO A 793 -31.62 30.76 -20.38
CA PRO A 793 -32.00 31.32 -21.69
C PRO A 793 -33.41 31.95 -21.73
N ASP A 794 -34.30 31.55 -20.83
CA ASP A 794 -35.66 32.10 -20.69
C ASP A 794 -35.73 33.35 -19.79
N GLY A 795 -34.58 33.85 -19.32
CA GLY A 795 -34.48 35.00 -18.43
C GLY A 795 -34.75 34.71 -16.96
N THR A 796 -34.97 33.44 -16.58
CA THR A 796 -35.14 33.07 -15.16
C THR A 796 -33.81 32.78 -14.47
N LEU A 797 -33.74 33.00 -13.16
CA LEU A 797 -32.55 32.65 -12.37
C LEU A 797 -32.57 31.18 -11.97
N ARG A 798 -31.39 30.54 -12.01
CA ARG A 798 -31.23 29.21 -11.42
C ARG A 798 -31.11 29.37 -9.91
N TYR A 799 -32.16 29.00 -9.18
CA TYR A 799 -32.17 28.97 -7.72
C TYR A 799 -31.12 27.99 -7.17
N ALA A 800 -30.66 28.21 -5.94
CA ALA A 800 -29.63 27.39 -5.33
C ALA A 800 -30.17 26.01 -4.90
N GLU A 801 -29.31 24.99 -4.98
CA GLU A 801 -29.61 23.63 -4.53
C GLU A 801 -28.39 23.05 -3.81
N ASN A 802 -28.63 22.30 -2.73
CA ASN A 802 -27.67 21.39 -2.11
C ASN A 802 -28.33 20.01 -2.01
N PRO A 803 -28.30 19.21 -3.09
CA PRO A 803 -29.17 18.04 -3.24
C PRO A 803 -29.12 17.10 -2.01
N PRO A 804 -30.29 16.69 -1.47
CA PRO A 804 -31.64 16.88 -2.01
C PRO A 804 -32.33 18.21 -1.65
N LYS A 805 -31.71 19.10 -0.86
CA LYS A 805 -32.30 20.38 -0.43
C LYS A 805 -32.40 21.37 -1.61
N LYS A 806 -33.58 21.99 -1.78
CA LYS A 806 -33.85 23.05 -2.76
C LYS A 806 -34.15 24.37 -2.05
N TYR A 807 -33.58 25.46 -2.57
CA TYR A 807 -33.72 26.79 -2.00
C TYR A 807 -34.23 27.77 -3.06
N GLN A 808 -35.54 27.74 -3.30
CA GLN A 808 -36.23 28.55 -4.31
C GLN A 808 -36.22 30.06 -4.01
N ASP A 809 -35.94 30.40 -2.76
CA ASP A 809 -35.85 31.74 -2.18
C ASP A 809 -34.47 32.40 -2.37
N ILE A 810 -33.48 31.69 -2.94
CA ILE A 810 -32.11 32.20 -3.12
C ILE A 810 -31.46 31.82 -4.45
N VAL A 811 -30.50 32.64 -4.84
CA VAL A 811 -29.62 32.48 -6.01
C VAL A 811 -28.17 32.72 -5.60
N ASN A 812 -27.24 32.03 -6.28
CA ASN A 812 -25.80 32.16 -6.01
C ASN A 812 -25.12 33.01 -7.08
N PRO A 813 -24.17 33.88 -6.71
CA PRO A 813 -23.32 34.55 -7.68
C PRO A 813 -22.36 33.55 -8.35
N ASP A 814 -22.04 33.80 -9.61
CA ASP A 814 -21.04 33.08 -10.40
C ASP A 814 -19.66 33.73 -10.24
N PHE A 815 -18.81 33.05 -9.49
CA PHE A 815 -17.45 33.50 -9.15
C PHE A 815 -16.51 33.63 -10.36
N TYR A 816 -16.86 33.03 -11.50
CA TYR A 816 -16.01 33.00 -12.69
C TYR A 816 -16.67 33.60 -13.93
N ALA A 817 -17.87 34.19 -13.82
CA ALA A 817 -18.40 35.05 -14.87
C ALA A 817 -17.37 36.11 -15.26
N HIS A 818 -17.26 36.40 -16.57
CA HIS A 818 -16.23 37.29 -17.11
C HIS A 818 -16.26 38.65 -16.40
N ASP A 819 -17.45 39.24 -16.28
CA ASP A 819 -17.65 40.58 -15.71
C ASP A 819 -17.72 40.60 -14.17
N ALA A 820 -17.70 39.44 -13.52
CA ALA A 820 -17.67 39.35 -12.06
C ALA A 820 -16.25 39.42 -11.49
N LYS A 821 -15.22 39.28 -12.32
CA LYS A 821 -13.82 39.26 -11.87
C LYS A 821 -13.14 40.60 -12.18
N PRO A 822 -12.45 41.22 -11.21
CA PRO A 822 -12.26 40.83 -9.82
C PRO A 822 -13.37 41.31 -8.86
N ASP A 823 -14.32 42.11 -9.34
CA ASP A 823 -15.18 42.96 -8.51
C ASP A 823 -16.07 42.20 -7.51
N LEU A 824 -16.61 41.03 -7.88
CA LEU A 824 -17.37 40.20 -6.94
C LEU A 824 -16.51 39.75 -5.75
N TRP A 825 -15.26 39.36 -6.00
CA TRP A 825 -14.36 38.90 -4.93
C TRP A 825 -14.01 40.06 -3.99
N LEU A 826 -13.76 41.25 -4.54
CA LEU A 826 -13.53 42.47 -3.77
C LEU A 826 -14.78 42.85 -2.95
N ALA A 827 -15.96 42.84 -3.56
CA ALA A 827 -17.22 43.17 -2.87
C ALA A 827 -17.50 42.22 -1.69
N LEU A 828 -17.30 40.90 -1.88
CA LEU A 828 -17.48 39.91 -0.82
C LEU A 828 -16.48 40.09 0.33
N ARG A 829 -15.22 40.41 0.03
CA ARG A 829 -14.25 40.79 1.06
C ARG A 829 -14.68 42.07 1.78
N ASP A 830 -15.12 43.09 1.04
CA ASP A 830 -15.46 44.39 1.61
C ASP A 830 -16.69 44.32 2.52
N VAL A 831 -17.61 43.38 2.29
CA VAL A 831 -18.68 43.03 3.26
C VAL A 831 -18.08 42.59 4.60
N ILE A 832 -17.09 41.71 4.60
CA ILE A 832 -16.43 41.25 5.84
C ILE A 832 -15.73 42.42 6.54
N LEU A 833 -14.98 43.24 5.78
CA LEU A 833 -14.28 44.40 6.33
C LEU A 833 -15.25 45.42 6.94
N PHE A 834 -16.39 45.67 6.30
CA PHE A 834 -17.44 46.53 6.83
C PHE A 834 -17.93 46.07 8.22
N TRP A 835 -18.15 44.77 8.40
CA TRP A 835 -18.58 44.22 9.68
C TRP A 835 -17.45 44.19 10.73
N ILE A 836 -16.20 43.99 10.32
CA ILE A 836 -15.04 44.15 11.21
C ILE A 836 -14.93 45.58 11.72
N GLU A 837 -15.07 46.57 10.83
CA GLU A 837 -15.10 48.00 11.20
C GLU A 837 -16.28 48.33 12.13
N ALA A 838 -17.39 47.60 12.04
CA ALA A 838 -18.51 47.70 12.96
C ALA A 838 -18.27 47.00 14.31
N GLY A 839 -17.22 46.16 14.44
CA GLY A 839 -16.80 45.50 15.69
C GLY A 839 -16.98 43.98 15.73
N VAL A 840 -17.25 43.32 14.59
CA VAL A 840 -17.43 41.86 14.50
C VAL A 840 -16.14 41.20 14.02
N HIS A 841 -15.54 40.34 14.84
CA HIS A 841 -14.27 39.65 14.51
C HIS A 841 -14.43 38.13 14.33
N ILE A 842 -15.66 37.61 14.31
CA ILE A 842 -15.94 36.19 14.11
C ILE A 842 -17.01 36.02 13.03
N PHE A 843 -16.72 35.19 12.03
CA PHE A 843 -17.63 34.89 10.94
C PHE A 843 -17.85 33.38 10.85
N ARG A 844 -19.11 32.95 11.00
CA ARG A 844 -19.54 31.60 10.64
C ARG A 844 -19.89 31.63 9.16
N VAL A 845 -19.08 30.97 8.34
CA VAL A 845 -19.25 30.99 6.89
C VAL A 845 -20.13 29.83 6.47
N ASP A 846 -21.24 30.15 5.80
CA ASP A 846 -22.23 29.18 5.34
C ASP A 846 -21.74 28.43 4.09
N ASN A 847 -21.79 27.09 4.15
CA ASN A 847 -21.51 26.20 3.03
C ASN A 847 -20.28 26.58 2.17
N PRO A 848 -19.09 26.89 2.74
CA PRO A 848 -17.93 27.36 1.98
C PRO A 848 -17.44 26.35 0.93
N HIS A 849 -17.76 25.07 1.11
CA HIS A 849 -17.45 24.00 0.16
C HIS A 849 -18.17 24.13 -1.20
N THR A 850 -19.18 25.00 -1.30
CA THR A 850 -19.88 25.30 -2.55
C THR A 850 -19.26 26.48 -3.33
N LYS A 851 -18.27 27.16 -2.74
CA LYS A 851 -17.59 28.33 -3.30
C LYS A 851 -16.12 27.98 -3.63
N PRO A 852 -15.44 28.72 -4.53
CA PRO A 852 -14.10 28.34 -4.99
C PRO A 852 -13.04 28.39 -3.87
N LEU A 853 -12.21 27.34 -3.79
CA LEU A 853 -11.09 27.29 -2.83
C LEU A 853 -10.10 28.47 -2.97
N PRO A 854 -9.68 28.91 -4.19
CA PRO A 854 -8.76 30.03 -4.32
C PRO A 854 -9.32 31.35 -3.79
N PHE A 855 -10.65 31.55 -3.87
CA PHE A 855 -11.31 32.73 -3.31
C PHE A 855 -11.16 32.76 -1.79
N TRP A 856 -11.46 31.65 -1.11
CA TRP A 856 -11.33 31.57 0.35
C TRP A 856 -9.88 31.74 0.81
N GLU A 857 -8.94 31.07 0.12
CA GLU A 857 -7.51 31.18 0.41
C GLU A 857 -7.02 32.63 0.28
N TRP A 858 -7.43 33.35 -0.77
CA TRP A 858 -7.10 34.76 -0.93
C TRP A 858 -7.80 35.66 0.10
N MET A 859 -9.12 35.56 0.24
CA MET A 859 -9.92 36.47 1.08
C MET A 859 -9.51 36.38 2.55
N ILE A 860 -9.33 35.17 3.08
CA ILE A 860 -8.94 34.99 4.48
C ILE A 860 -7.53 35.54 4.73
N ASN A 861 -6.58 35.31 3.82
CA ASN A 861 -5.24 35.87 3.93
C ASN A 861 -5.27 37.41 3.85
N ASP A 862 -6.07 37.99 2.95
CA ASP A 862 -6.18 39.44 2.80
C ASP A 862 -6.79 40.08 4.06
N VAL A 863 -7.88 39.53 4.59
CA VAL A 863 -8.50 40.02 5.84
C VAL A 863 -7.54 39.88 7.02
N ARG A 864 -6.92 38.72 7.22
CA ARG A 864 -6.02 38.48 8.37
C ARG A 864 -4.68 39.20 8.26
N SER A 865 -4.28 39.68 7.08
CA SER A 865 -3.14 40.59 6.93
C SER A 865 -3.39 41.98 7.53
N ARG A 866 -4.66 42.37 7.68
CA ARG A 866 -5.10 43.66 8.25
C ARG A 866 -5.65 43.50 9.67
N TYR A 867 -6.40 42.42 9.91
CA TYR A 867 -7.11 42.11 11.15
C TYR A 867 -6.81 40.66 11.58
N PRO A 868 -5.59 40.38 12.08
CA PRO A 868 -5.12 39.01 12.37
C PRO A 868 -5.93 38.29 13.46
N GLU A 869 -6.71 39.01 14.25
CA GLU A 869 -7.63 38.49 15.28
C GLU A 869 -8.91 37.87 14.72
N THR A 870 -9.20 38.05 13.43
CA THR A 870 -10.43 37.58 12.79
C THR A 870 -10.48 36.05 12.72
N ILE A 871 -11.59 35.46 13.17
CA ILE A 871 -11.85 34.02 13.16
C ILE A 871 -12.88 33.69 12.10
N PHE A 872 -12.57 32.68 11.28
CA PHE A 872 -13.52 32.10 10.33
C PHE A 872 -13.85 30.66 10.73
N LEU A 873 -15.14 30.37 10.90
CA LEU A 873 -15.68 29.02 11.13
C LEU A 873 -16.28 28.49 9.82
N ALA A 874 -15.76 27.38 9.30
CA ALA A 874 -16.29 26.73 8.10
C ALA A 874 -17.46 25.80 8.44
N GLU A 875 -18.67 26.12 8.00
CA GLU A 875 -19.80 25.18 8.03
C GLU A 875 -19.78 24.26 6.80
N ALA A 876 -18.98 23.21 6.87
CA ALA A 876 -18.78 22.31 5.73
C ALA A 876 -19.11 20.85 6.09
N PHE A 877 -20.38 20.48 5.99
CA PHE A 877 -20.80 19.07 6.04
C PHE A 877 -20.67 18.41 4.67
N THR A 878 -19.43 18.14 4.27
CA THR A 878 -19.08 17.57 2.95
C THR A 878 -18.09 16.42 3.14
N ARG A 879 -17.43 15.91 2.09
CA ARG A 879 -16.45 14.82 2.19
C ARG A 879 -15.18 15.24 2.95
N PRO A 880 -14.46 14.33 3.65
CA PRO A 880 -13.34 14.68 4.53
C PRO A 880 -12.22 15.48 3.87
N ARG A 881 -11.85 15.14 2.62
CA ARG A 881 -10.78 15.86 1.89
C ARG A 881 -11.11 17.32 1.65
N MET A 882 -12.37 17.65 1.40
CA MET A 882 -12.80 19.04 1.20
C MET A 882 -12.82 19.79 2.53
N MET A 883 -13.32 19.18 3.61
CA MET A 883 -13.28 19.75 4.96
C MET A 883 -11.84 20.07 5.39
N ASN A 884 -10.93 19.09 5.23
CA ASN A 884 -9.51 19.27 5.54
C ASN A 884 -8.88 20.37 4.69
N ARG A 885 -9.23 20.46 3.40
CA ARG A 885 -8.73 21.51 2.53
C ARG A 885 -9.15 22.91 2.99
N LEU A 886 -10.40 23.09 3.44
CA LEU A 886 -10.87 24.36 4.00
C LEU A 886 -10.09 24.73 5.28
N GLY A 887 -9.85 23.75 6.16
CA GLY A 887 -8.97 23.95 7.31
C GLY A 887 -7.57 24.43 6.91
N LYS A 888 -6.95 23.81 5.91
CA LYS A 888 -5.60 24.17 5.44
C LYS A 888 -5.48 25.57 4.83
N ILE A 889 -6.49 26.03 4.08
CA ILE A 889 -6.40 27.32 3.35
C ILE A 889 -6.62 28.56 4.22
N GLY A 890 -7.04 28.41 5.48
CA GLY A 890 -7.07 29.52 6.44
C GLY A 890 -8.23 29.54 7.43
N PHE A 891 -9.26 28.70 7.28
CA PHE A 891 -10.40 28.69 8.22
C PHE A 891 -9.95 28.31 9.63
N SER A 892 -10.05 29.23 10.59
CA SER A 892 -9.61 29.05 11.97
C SER A 892 -10.25 27.83 12.65
N GLN A 893 -11.53 27.57 12.35
CA GLN A 893 -12.35 26.52 12.93
C GLN A 893 -13.16 25.79 11.85
N SER A 894 -13.59 24.58 12.15
CA SER A 894 -14.41 23.77 11.25
C SER A 894 -15.55 23.07 12.00
N TYR A 895 -16.76 23.09 11.44
CA TYR A 895 -17.79 22.12 11.79
C TYR A 895 -17.32 20.68 11.49
N THR A 896 -18.00 19.69 12.05
CA THR A 896 -17.52 18.31 12.12
C THR A 896 -18.64 17.31 11.91
N TYR A 897 -18.30 16.03 11.84
CA TYR A 897 -19.31 14.97 11.82
C TYR A 897 -19.82 14.56 13.20
N PHE A 898 -19.54 15.34 14.24
CA PHE A 898 -19.84 14.99 15.63
C PHE A 898 -21.28 14.49 15.82
N THR A 899 -22.27 15.19 15.25
CA THR A 899 -23.70 14.84 15.34
C THR A 899 -24.06 13.48 14.76
N TRP A 900 -23.24 12.91 13.88
CA TRP A 900 -23.43 11.58 13.28
C TRP A 900 -22.40 10.55 13.77
N ARG A 901 -21.78 10.80 14.93
CA ARG A 901 -20.98 9.80 15.67
C ARG A 901 -21.75 9.44 16.92
N GLU A 902 -22.06 8.16 17.11
CA GLU A 902 -22.99 7.74 18.17
C GLU A 902 -22.37 6.68 19.08
N SER A 903 -21.64 5.72 18.50
CA SER A 903 -21.05 4.63 19.26
C SER A 903 -19.67 4.97 19.84
N LYS A 904 -19.23 4.19 20.84
CA LYS A 904 -17.86 4.26 21.40
C LYS A 904 -16.80 4.18 20.29
N ARG A 905 -17.00 3.26 19.34
CA ARG A 905 -16.11 3.07 18.19
C ARG A 905 -16.07 4.32 17.30
N ASP A 906 -17.23 4.89 16.97
CA ASP A 906 -17.34 6.08 16.12
C ASP A 906 -16.52 7.25 16.69
N PHE A 907 -16.62 7.47 18.00
CA PHE A 907 -15.87 8.52 18.68
C PHE A 907 -14.38 8.25 18.71
N ILE A 908 -13.97 7.02 19.03
CA ILE A 908 -12.54 6.66 19.05
C ILE A 908 -11.93 6.86 17.65
N GLU A 909 -12.56 6.32 16.60
CA GLU A 909 -12.06 6.44 15.23
C GLU A 909 -11.97 7.92 14.79
N TYR A 910 -13.04 8.70 15.02
CA TYR A 910 -13.08 10.08 14.56
C TYR A 910 -12.12 11.00 15.31
N LEU A 911 -12.00 10.87 16.63
CA LEU A 911 -11.06 11.69 17.40
C LEU A 911 -9.61 11.25 17.20
N SER A 912 -9.36 9.98 16.88
CA SER A 912 -8.03 9.53 16.47
C SER A 912 -7.62 10.15 15.14
N GLU A 913 -8.54 10.25 14.16
CA GLU A 913 -8.30 10.97 12.91
C GLU A 913 -7.90 12.43 13.18
N LEU A 914 -8.63 13.13 14.04
CA LEU A 914 -8.42 14.55 14.30
C LEU A 914 -7.16 14.85 15.14
N THR A 915 -6.78 13.96 16.06
CA THR A 915 -5.72 14.24 17.04
C THR A 915 -4.39 13.53 16.75
N GLN A 916 -4.41 12.39 16.06
CA GLN A 916 -3.22 11.55 15.85
C GLN A 916 -2.69 11.58 14.41
N THR A 917 -3.38 12.24 13.48
CA THR A 917 -2.91 12.46 12.10
C THR A 917 -2.43 13.89 11.89
N GLY A 918 -1.99 14.23 10.67
CA GLY A 918 -1.63 15.61 10.31
C GLY A 918 -2.77 16.63 10.47
N ALA A 919 -4.03 16.19 10.65
CA ALA A 919 -5.17 17.07 10.94
C ALA A 919 -4.93 17.94 12.18
N ARG A 920 -4.20 17.44 13.19
CA ARG A 920 -3.88 18.17 14.43
C ARG A 920 -3.22 19.53 14.19
N ASP A 921 -2.52 19.68 13.07
CA ASP A 921 -1.75 20.88 12.74
C ASP A 921 -2.57 21.95 12.02
N PHE A 922 -3.75 21.64 11.49
CA PHE A 922 -4.55 22.62 10.72
C PHE A 922 -6.06 22.56 10.95
N TYR A 923 -6.58 21.52 11.60
CA TYR A 923 -8.01 21.33 11.78
C TYR A 923 -8.40 21.55 13.24
N ARG A 924 -9.24 22.57 13.51
CA ARG A 924 -9.77 22.83 14.86
C ARG A 924 -11.28 22.52 14.86
N PRO A 925 -11.70 21.39 15.46
CA PRO A 925 -13.10 20.95 15.43
C PRO A 925 -13.97 21.79 16.36
N ASN A 926 -15.06 22.36 15.84
CA ASN A 926 -16.13 22.98 16.62
C ASN A 926 -17.32 22.01 16.73
N PHE A 927 -17.52 21.44 17.91
CA PHE A 927 -18.54 20.42 18.17
C PHE A 927 -19.88 21.05 18.55
N PHE A 928 -20.65 21.48 17.55
CA PHE A 928 -22.05 21.81 17.75
C PHE A 928 -22.88 20.55 18.06
N VAL A 929 -23.64 20.56 19.16
CA VAL A 929 -24.50 19.44 19.56
C VAL A 929 -25.79 19.36 18.74
N ASN A 930 -26.24 20.50 18.22
CA ASN A 930 -27.35 20.68 17.29
C ASN A 930 -27.11 21.96 16.47
N THR A 931 -27.86 22.12 15.38
CA THR A 931 -27.93 23.36 14.60
C THR A 931 -29.37 23.56 14.13
N PRO A 932 -29.77 24.74 13.61
CA PRO A 932 -31.13 24.93 13.09
C PRO A 932 -31.50 23.98 11.93
N ASP A 933 -30.51 23.35 11.28
CA ASP A 933 -30.65 22.36 10.22
C ASP A 933 -30.49 20.91 10.70
N ILE A 934 -29.97 20.70 11.91
CA ILE A 934 -29.59 19.39 12.44
C ILE A 934 -30.17 19.24 13.86
N ASN A 935 -31.34 18.64 13.93
CA ASN A 935 -31.93 17.96 15.08
C ASN A 935 -31.54 16.46 15.00
N PRO A 936 -30.45 16.02 15.65
CA PRO A 936 -29.89 14.68 15.47
C PRO A 936 -30.93 13.58 15.72
N ARG A 937 -31.03 12.61 14.81
CA ARG A 937 -32.09 11.57 14.86
C ARG A 937 -32.15 10.82 16.18
N HIS A 938 -30.99 10.48 16.74
CA HIS A 938 -30.92 9.77 18.01
C HIS A 938 -31.50 10.61 19.17
N LEU A 939 -31.31 11.94 19.19
CA LEU A 939 -31.86 12.79 20.25
C LEU A 939 -33.39 12.89 20.23
N GLN A 940 -34.02 12.64 19.09
CA GLN A 940 -35.48 12.70 18.92
C GLN A 940 -36.23 11.69 19.80
N SER A 941 -35.57 10.61 20.24
CA SER A 941 -36.18 9.55 21.05
C SER A 941 -35.49 9.29 22.40
N GLN A 942 -34.32 9.88 22.66
CA GLN A 942 -33.51 9.60 23.85
C GLN A 942 -33.87 10.43 25.10
N GLY A 943 -34.74 11.43 24.96
CA GLY A 943 -35.15 12.30 26.06
C GLY A 943 -33.97 13.04 26.70
N ARG A 944 -34.18 13.59 27.90
CA ARG A 944 -33.21 14.44 28.62
C ARG A 944 -31.81 13.84 28.71
N THR A 945 -31.70 12.54 28.99
CA THR A 945 -30.43 11.83 29.15
C THR A 945 -29.56 11.90 27.90
N GLY A 946 -30.17 11.74 26.70
CA GLY A 946 -29.44 11.89 25.44
C GLY A 946 -28.79 13.26 25.29
N PHE A 947 -29.52 14.33 25.63
CA PHE A 947 -28.99 15.70 25.58
C PHE A 947 -27.81 15.90 26.55
N LEU A 948 -27.89 15.34 27.76
CA LEU A 948 -26.79 15.36 28.73
C LEU A 948 -25.55 14.64 28.22
N ILE A 949 -25.70 13.44 27.64
CA ILE A 949 -24.61 12.67 27.05
C ILE A 949 -23.92 13.49 25.95
N ARG A 950 -24.70 14.08 25.03
CA ARG A 950 -24.15 14.89 23.93
C ARG A 950 -23.45 16.16 24.41
N ALA A 951 -24.01 16.84 25.41
CA ALA A 951 -23.37 18.00 26.03
C ALA A 951 -22.03 17.62 26.67
N ALA A 952 -21.96 16.53 27.44
CA ALA A 952 -20.73 16.05 28.04
C ALA A 952 -19.68 15.68 26.98
N LEU A 953 -20.05 14.91 25.95
CA LEU A 953 -19.16 14.54 24.86
C LEU A 953 -18.57 15.76 24.15
N ALA A 954 -19.42 16.70 23.73
CA ALA A 954 -18.96 17.89 23.00
C ALA A 954 -18.04 18.77 23.86
N SER A 955 -18.43 18.98 25.12
CA SER A 955 -17.75 19.87 26.06
C SER A 955 -16.43 19.29 26.60
N THR A 956 -16.21 17.98 26.56
CA THR A 956 -14.99 17.34 27.10
C THR A 956 -14.03 16.81 26.04
N LEU A 957 -14.51 16.48 24.83
CA LEU A 957 -13.65 15.97 23.74
C LEU A 957 -13.00 17.08 22.91
N ALA A 958 -13.56 18.29 22.88
CA ALA A 958 -13.04 19.40 22.07
C ALA A 958 -12.96 20.72 22.84
N GLY A 959 -11.96 21.55 22.51
CA GLY A 959 -11.86 22.92 23.03
C GLY A 959 -12.95 23.85 22.48
N LEU A 960 -13.55 23.54 21.34
CA LEU A 960 -14.67 24.30 20.77
C LEU A 960 -15.91 23.44 20.76
N TRP A 961 -17.00 23.96 21.31
CA TRP A 961 -18.31 23.34 21.21
C TRP A 961 -19.38 24.41 21.09
N GLY A 962 -20.54 24.02 20.57
CA GLY A 962 -21.63 24.94 20.31
C GLY A 962 -23.00 24.36 20.58
N VAL A 963 -23.96 25.23 20.87
CA VAL A 963 -25.34 24.89 21.18
C VAL A 963 -26.26 25.86 20.45
N TYR A 964 -27.26 25.35 19.73
CA TYR A 964 -28.36 26.15 19.21
C TYR A 964 -29.53 26.18 20.20
N SER A 965 -30.06 27.39 20.46
CA SER A 965 -31.11 27.64 21.44
C SER A 965 -32.31 26.71 21.28
N GLY A 966 -32.73 26.11 22.40
CA GLY A 966 -33.74 25.05 22.44
C GLY A 966 -33.15 23.70 22.86
N PHE A 967 -31.84 23.48 22.61
CA PHE A 967 -31.14 22.30 23.10
C PHE A 967 -31.15 22.20 24.63
N GLU A 968 -30.96 23.33 25.33
CA GLU A 968 -30.98 23.36 26.78
C GLU A 968 -32.35 23.00 27.36
N LEU A 969 -33.40 23.13 26.56
CA LEU A 969 -34.76 22.74 26.90
C LEU A 969 -35.05 21.28 26.52
N CYS A 970 -34.09 20.59 25.90
CA CYS A 970 -34.25 19.26 25.30
C CYS A 970 -35.32 19.23 24.19
N GLU A 971 -35.38 20.30 23.37
CA GLU A 971 -36.27 20.34 22.22
C GLU A 971 -35.85 19.33 21.16
N ALA A 972 -36.74 18.40 20.83
CA ALA A 972 -36.42 17.25 19.97
C ALA A 972 -37.48 16.97 18.89
N ALA A 973 -38.58 17.73 18.88
CA ALA A 973 -39.65 17.54 17.90
C ALA A 973 -39.12 17.80 16.47
N ALA A 974 -39.35 16.84 15.57
CA ALA A 974 -38.85 16.86 14.21
C ALA A 974 -39.98 16.75 13.19
N LEU A 975 -39.73 17.24 11.98
CA LEU A 975 -40.55 16.87 10.82
C LEU A 975 -40.42 15.36 10.56
N PRO A 976 -41.49 14.67 10.09
CA PRO A 976 -41.45 13.23 9.86
C PRO A 976 -40.26 12.78 9.00
N ASN A 977 -39.51 11.79 9.48
CA ASN A 977 -38.31 11.24 8.84
C ASN A 977 -37.21 12.27 8.53
N SER A 978 -37.18 13.41 9.22
CA SER A 978 -36.23 14.51 8.98
C SER A 978 -35.27 14.73 10.15
N GLU A 979 -34.17 15.41 9.88
CA GLU A 979 -33.31 16.06 10.90
C GLU A 979 -33.68 17.54 11.08
N GLU A 980 -34.72 18.04 10.40
CA GLU A 980 -35.22 19.40 10.59
C GLU A 980 -36.19 19.45 11.78
N TYR A 981 -36.05 20.50 12.60
CA TYR A 981 -36.98 20.80 13.69
C TYR A 981 -38.41 21.02 13.18
N LEU A 982 -39.40 20.51 13.93
CA LEU A 982 -40.80 20.90 13.76
C LEU A 982 -40.97 22.36 14.17
N ASP A 983 -41.75 23.12 13.40
CA ASP A 983 -42.00 24.56 13.63
C ASP A 983 -40.68 25.35 13.76
N SER A 984 -39.75 25.03 12.86
CA SER A 984 -38.36 25.54 12.85
C SER A 984 -38.31 27.07 12.89
N GLU A 985 -37.49 27.58 13.81
CA GLU A 985 -37.21 29.01 14.01
C GLU A 985 -36.62 29.69 12.76
N LYS A 986 -36.11 28.92 11.79
CA LYS A 986 -35.72 29.42 10.47
C LYS A 986 -36.87 30.06 9.69
N TYR A 987 -38.12 29.65 9.92
CA TYR A 987 -39.27 30.10 9.13
C TYR A 987 -40.35 30.80 9.96
N GLN A 988 -40.20 30.88 11.28
CA GLN A 988 -41.16 31.52 12.18
C GLN A 988 -40.47 32.11 13.42
N LEU A 989 -41.18 32.99 14.12
CA LEU A 989 -40.76 33.45 15.46
C LEU A 989 -41.05 32.36 16.50
N ARG A 990 -40.22 32.31 17.54
CA ARG A 990 -40.40 31.40 18.68
C ARG A 990 -40.28 32.18 19.99
N ALA A 991 -41.11 31.84 20.98
CA ALA A 991 -40.96 32.31 22.34
C ALA A 991 -40.71 31.10 23.25
N TRP A 992 -39.57 31.10 23.95
CA TRP A 992 -39.14 29.96 24.75
C TRP A 992 -39.44 30.17 26.24
N ASP A 993 -40.01 29.16 26.89
CA ASP A 993 -40.00 29.07 28.36
C ASP A 993 -38.64 28.56 28.82
N TRP A 994 -37.76 29.51 29.14
CA TRP A 994 -36.38 29.24 29.54
C TRP A 994 -36.25 28.49 30.87
N ASN A 995 -37.31 28.46 31.69
CA ASN A 995 -37.34 27.78 32.97
C ASN A 995 -38.17 26.48 32.93
N ARG A 996 -38.53 25.99 31.73
CA ARG A 996 -39.28 24.74 31.53
C ARG A 996 -38.70 23.61 32.37
N PRO A 997 -39.50 22.93 33.22
CA PRO A 997 -39.02 21.81 34.03
C PRO A 997 -38.36 20.73 33.16
N GLY A 998 -37.24 20.18 33.63
CA GLY A 998 -36.46 19.17 32.90
C GLY A 998 -35.39 19.71 31.97
N ASN A 999 -35.21 21.03 31.88
CA ASN A 999 -34.08 21.64 31.16
C ASN A 999 -32.71 21.19 31.74
N ILE A 1000 -31.65 21.47 30.97
CA ILE A 1000 -30.26 21.12 31.30
C ILE A 1000 -29.35 22.34 31.42
N VAL A 1001 -29.92 23.51 31.75
CA VAL A 1001 -29.18 24.78 31.87
C VAL A 1001 -28.09 24.69 32.94
N ALA A 1002 -28.40 24.04 34.07
CA ALA A 1002 -27.45 23.87 35.17
C ALA A 1002 -26.24 23.02 34.76
N GLU A 1003 -26.47 21.95 34.02
CA GLU A 1003 -25.41 21.06 33.54
C GLU A 1003 -24.54 21.74 32.48
N ILE A 1004 -25.14 22.46 31.52
CA ILE A 1004 -24.38 23.27 30.55
C ILE A 1004 -23.50 24.30 31.27
N THR A 1005 -24.06 24.97 32.28
CA THR A 1005 -23.34 25.93 33.12
C THR A 1005 -22.16 25.27 33.83
N ALA A 1006 -22.37 24.11 34.45
CA ALA A 1006 -21.33 23.35 35.12
C ALA A 1006 -20.23 22.91 34.15
N LEU A 1007 -20.59 22.35 32.99
CA LEU A 1007 -19.62 21.91 31.96
C LEU A 1007 -18.76 23.07 31.46
N ASN A 1008 -19.36 24.24 31.18
CA ASN A 1008 -18.60 25.44 30.78
C ASN A 1008 -17.66 25.93 31.89
N ARG A 1009 -18.10 25.92 33.15
CA ARG A 1009 -17.24 26.22 34.30
C ARG A 1009 -16.06 25.25 34.40
N ILE A 1010 -16.31 23.95 34.25
CA ILE A 1010 -15.28 22.89 34.31
C ILE A 1010 -14.25 23.08 33.20
N ARG A 1011 -14.69 23.35 31.97
CA ARG A 1011 -13.82 23.64 30.83
C ARG A 1011 -12.91 24.85 31.06
N ARG A 1012 -13.47 25.95 31.57
CA ARG A 1012 -12.70 27.17 31.87
C ARG A 1012 -11.66 26.93 32.98
N ALA A 1013 -11.98 26.10 33.98
CA ALA A 1013 -11.10 25.80 35.10
C ALA A 1013 -9.99 24.77 34.79
N ASN A 1014 -10.09 24.04 33.68
CA ASN A 1014 -9.18 22.92 33.38
C ASN A 1014 -8.56 23.06 31.97
N PRO A 1015 -7.30 23.55 31.86
CA PRO A 1015 -6.61 23.74 30.58
C PRO A 1015 -6.57 22.52 29.66
N ALA A 1016 -6.58 21.30 30.22
CA ALA A 1016 -6.63 20.07 29.43
C ALA A 1016 -7.87 19.97 28.53
N LEU A 1017 -9.00 20.61 28.91
CA LEU A 1017 -10.24 20.64 28.15
C LEU A 1017 -10.32 21.81 27.15
N GLN A 1018 -9.30 22.68 27.10
CA GLN A 1018 -9.29 23.88 26.25
C GLN A 1018 -8.74 23.63 24.84
N THR A 1019 -8.59 22.36 24.47
CA THR A 1019 -8.16 21.92 23.15
C THR A 1019 -8.78 20.56 22.87
N HIS A 1020 -8.82 20.13 21.62
CA HIS A 1020 -9.16 18.74 21.27
C HIS A 1020 -7.94 17.81 21.36
N LEU A 1021 -6.73 18.37 21.42
CA LEU A 1021 -5.46 17.63 21.56
C LEU A 1021 -5.24 17.14 23.00
N GLY A 1022 -4.21 16.31 23.23
CA GLY A 1022 -3.91 15.75 24.57
C GLY A 1022 -4.98 14.76 25.05
N LEU A 1023 -5.62 14.05 24.12
CA LEU A 1023 -6.66 13.06 24.36
C LEU A 1023 -6.08 11.64 24.25
N THR A 1024 -6.34 10.82 25.26
CA THR A 1024 -5.98 9.39 25.27
C THR A 1024 -7.23 8.58 25.63
N PHE A 1025 -7.70 7.75 24.71
CA PHE A 1025 -8.77 6.79 25.03
C PHE A 1025 -8.22 5.67 25.89
N LEU A 1026 -8.92 5.35 26.98
CA LEU A 1026 -8.48 4.41 27.99
C LEU A 1026 -9.39 3.17 28.01
N PRO A 1027 -8.88 2.00 28.46
CA PRO A 1027 -9.68 0.79 28.55
C PRO A 1027 -10.89 0.97 29.48
N ALA A 1028 -12.06 0.57 28.98
CA ALA A 1028 -13.27 0.36 29.76
C ALA A 1028 -13.96 -0.90 29.24
N HIS A 1029 -14.11 -1.92 30.08
CA HIS A 1029 -14.64 -3.23 29.69
C HIS A 1029 -16.18 -3.25 29.57
N ASN A 1030 -16.72 -2.29 28.82
CA ASN A 1030 -18.13 -2.19 28.42
C ASN A 1030 -18.21 -1.30 27.16
N ASP A 1031 -18.89 -1.76 26.12
CA ASP A 1031 -19.00 -1.01 24.86
C ASP A 1031 -19.90 0.23 24.96
N ASN A 1032 -20.77 0.29 25.97
CA ASN A 1032 -21.59 1.48 26.25
C ASN A 1032 -20.85 2.53 27.09
N ILE A 1033 -19.67 2.22 27.65
CA ILE A 1033 -18.88 3.18 28.41
C ILE A 1033 -17.70 3.68 27.57
N LEU A 1034 -17.72 4.96 27.21
CA LEU A 1034 -16.57 5.66 26.66
C LEU A 1034 -15.75 6.23 27.82
N PHE A 1035 -14.46 5.92 27.85
CA PHE A 1035 -13.54 6.33 28.90
C PHE A 1035 -12.27 6.91 28.30
N PHE A 1036 -11.85 8.08 28.78
CA PHE A 1036 -10.69 8.76 28.24
C PHE A 1036 -10.07 9.73 29.24
N GLU A 1037 -8.81 10.05 28.97
CA GLU A 1037 -8.01 11.05 29.66
C GLU A 1037 -7.78 12.26 28.74
N LYS A 1038 -7.85 13.45 29.34
CA LYS A 1038 -7.43 14.73 28.77
C LYS A 1038 -6.35 15.29 29.67
N ALA A 1039 -5.17 15.56 29.12
CA ALA A 1039 -4.05 16.08 29.89
C ALA A 1039 -3.33 17.24 29.18
N THR A 1040 -2.80 18.17 29.96
CA THR A 1040 -1.76 19.11 29.52
C THR A 1040 -0.47 18.35 29.22
N GLU A 1041 0.44 18.93 28.44
CA GLU A 1041 1.73 18.29 28.08
C GLU A 1041 2.58 17.98 29.32
N SER A 1042 2.61 18.89 30.30
CA SER A 1042 3.26 18.71 31.60
C SER A 1042 2.52 17.73 32.53
N ARG A 1043 1.27 17.37 32.21
CA ARG A 1043 0.37 16.58 33.05
C ARG A 1043 0.15 17.18 34.45
N ASP A 1044 0.18 18.51 34.55
CA ASP A 1044 -0.20 19.26 35.76
C ASP A 1044 -1.73 19.43 35.92
N ASN A 1045 -2.46 19.24 34.82
CA ASN A 1045 -3.92 19.18 34.77
C ASN A 1045 -4.32 17.92 34.00
N VAL A 1046 -4.82 16.92 34.73
CA VAL A 1046 -5.29 15.64 34.16
C VAL A 1046 -6.75 15.45 34.52
N ILE A 1047 -7.59 15.34 33.49
CA ILE A 1047 -9.03 15.10 33.59
C ILE A 1047 -9.34 13.74 33.00
N VAL A 1048 -10.06 12.94 33.76
CA VAL A 1048 -10.51 11.61 33.38
C VAL A 1048 -12.03 11.62 33.30
N VAL A 1049 -12.57 11.13 32.19
CA VAL A 1049 -14.00 11.22 31.89
C VAL A 1049 -14.55 9.84 31.53
N ALA A 1050 -15.65 9.45 32.20
CA ALA A 1050 -16.44 8.28 31.85
C ALA A 1050 -17.84 8.73 31.41
N ILE A 1051 -18.30 8.24 30.26
CA ILE A 1051 -19.62 8.57 29.71
C ILE A 1051 -20.34 7.27 29.33
N ASN A 1052 -21.56 7.11 29.84
CA ASN A 1052 -22.50 6.09 29.41
C ASN A 1052 -23.22 6.57 28.15
N LEU A 1053 -23.03 5.83 27.05
CA LEU A 1053 -23.64 6.09 25.74
C LEU A 1053 -25.03 5.44 25.60
N ASP A 1054 -25.44 4.59 26.55
CA ASP A 1054 -26.81 4.09 26.66
C ASP A 1054 -27.67 5.09 27.47
N PRO A 1055 -28.61 5.80 26.83
CA PRO A 1055 -29.41 6.83 27.48
C PRO A 1055 -30.56 6.25 28.32
N PHE A 1056 -30.79 4.94 28.25
CA PHE A 1056 -31.97 4.29 28.83
C PHE A 1056 -31.62 3.47 30.08
N ASN A 1057 -30.44 2.84 30.13
CA ASN A 1057 -30.07 1.91 31.20
C ASN A 1057 -28.82 2.33 31.96
N GLU A 1058 -28.74 1.88 33.22
CA GLU A 1058 -27.49 1.94 33.98
C GLU A 1058 -26.46 0.98 33.38
N GLN A 1059 -25.22 1.46 33.28
CA GLN A 1059 -24.09 0.70 32.78
C GLN A 1059 -22.93 0.77 33.78
N GLY A 1060 -22.23 -0.35 33.95
CA GLY A 1060 -21.01 -0.43 34.76
C GLY A 1060 -19.81 -0.91 33.95
N ALA A 1061 -18.60 -0.48 34.32
CA ALA A 1061 -17.36 -0.92 33.70
C ALA A 1061 -16.19 -0.90 34.67
N ASP A 1062 -15.31 -1.88 34.54
CA ASP A 1062 -13.94 -1.78 35.04
C ASP A 1062 -13.13 -0.90 34.09
N ILE A 1063 -12.41 0.06 34.65
CA ILE A 1063 -11.64 1.09 33.94
C ILE A 1063 -10.18 1.07 34.38
N GLU A 1064 -9.28 1.37 33.44
CA GLU A 1064 -7.84 1.41 33.67
C GLU A 1064 -7.27 2.81 33.36
N LEU A 1065 -6.60 3.42 34.34
CA LEU A 1065 -5.93 4.71 34.22
C LEU A 1065 -4.62 4.60 33.41
N SER A 1066 -4.21 5.72 32.83
CA SER A 1066 -3.02 5.83 31.98
C SER A 1066 -1.73 5.46 32.73
N TRP A 1067 -0.99 4.48 32.21
CA TRP A 1067 0.35 4.16 32.71
C TRP A 1067 1.34 5.31 32.50
N GLU A 1068 1.21 6.02 31.38
CA GLU A 1068 2.07 7.16 31.05
C GLU A 1068 1.93 8.28 32.11
N THR A 1069 0.71 8.52 32.61
CA THR A 1069 0.45 9.47 33.70
C THR A 1069 1.19 9.06 34.97
N PHE A 1070 1.10 7.79 35.35
CA PHE A 1070 1.77 7.26 36.54
C PHE A 1070 3.29 7.38 36.42
N GLN A 1071 3.85 7.04 35.25
CA GLN A 1071 5.29 7.19 34.99
C GLN A 1071 5.74 8.65 35.10
N LYS A 1072 5.00 9.58 34.51
CA LYS A 1072 5.30 11.01 34.57
C LYS A 1072 5.23 11.57 35.99
N TRP A 1073 4.35 11.02 36.83
CA TRP A 1073 4.26 11.36 38.24
C TRP A 1073 5.19 10.56 39.16
N ASN A 1074 6.04 9.69 38.60
CA ASN A 1074 6.90 8.79 39.35
C ASN A 1074 6.12 7.94 40.39
N LEU A 1075 4.91 7.51 40.02
CA LEU A 1075 4.07 6.63 40.82
C LEU A 1075 4.25 5.18 40.40
N HIS A 1076 4.19 4.28 41.38
CA HIS A 1076 4.08 2.85 41.15
C HIS A 1076 2.63 2.48 40.80
N ASP A 1077 2.42 1.28 40.28
CA ASP A 1077 1.12 0.80 39.73
C ASP A 1077 -0.06 0.83 40.73
N HIS A 1078 0.23 0.80 42.03
CA HIS A 1078 -0.74 0.85 43.14
C HIS A 1078 -0.73 2.19 43.91
N GLY A 1079 -0.09 3.22 43.35
CA GLY A 1079 0.06 4.52 43.99
C GLY A 1079 -1.28 5.20 44.31
N PRO A 1080 -1.35 5.99 45.40
CA PRO A 1080 -2.54 6.73 45.78
C PRO A 1080 -2.72 8.00 44.93
N LEU A 1081 -3.96 8.30 44.57
CA LEU A 1081 -4.37 9.48 43.82
C LEU A 1081 -5.42 10.27 44.60
N GLU A 1082 -5.28 11.60 44.64
CA GLU A 1082 -6.38 12.51 45.00
C GLU A 1082 -7.28 12.69 43.78
N VAL A 1083 -8.59 12.56 44.00
CA VAL A 1083 -9.62 12.65 42.96
C VAL A 1083 -10.63 13.72 43.36
N THR A 1084 -10.91 14.65 42.46
CA THR A 1084 -11.98 15.64 42.61
C THR A 1084 -13.03 15.45 41.51
N ASP A 1085 -14.24 15.06 41.90
CA ASP A 1085 -15.40 15.06 41.00
C ASP A 1085 -15.74 16.52 40.63
N GLN A 1086 -15.65 16.84 39.34
CA GLN A 1086 -15.78 18.21 38.84
C GLN A 1086 -17.23 18.69 38.79
N MET A 1087 -18.20 17.77 38.74
CA MET A 1087 -19.63 18.08 38.74
C MET A 1087 -20.13 18.38 40.14
N THR A 1088 -19.75 17.57 41.13
CA THR A 1088 -20.22 17.69 42.53
C THR A 1088 -19.27 18.46 43.44
N GLY A 1089 -17.98 18.53 43.09
CA GLY A 1089 -16.92 19.08 43.94
C GLY A 1089 -16.42 18.13 45.03
N ALA A 1090 -16.95 16.91 45.12
CA ALA A 1090 -16.53 15.91 46.10
C ALA A 1090 -15.07 15.51 45.88
N ARG A 1091 -14.32 15.35 46.98
CA ARG A 1091 -12.94 14.87 46.98
C ARG A 1091 -12.84 13.53 47.67
N PHE A 1092 -12.11 12.60 47.07
CA PHE A 1092 -11.86 11.26 47.58
C PHE A 1092 -10.56 10.70 47.00
N GLU A 1093 -10.17 9.51 47.44
CA GLU A 1093 -8.92 8.86 47.03
C GLU A 1093 -9.18 7.64 46.15
N TRP A 1094 -8.30 7.42 45.18
CA TRP A 1094 -8.20 6.17 44.43
C TRP A 1094 -6.84 5.52 44.68
N HIS A 1095 -6.80 4.20 44.64
CA HIS A 1095 -5.57 3.43 44.75
C HIS A 1095 -5.34 2.62 43.49
N GLY A 1096 -4.16 2.82 42.88
CA GLY A 1096 -3.74 2.14 41.67
C GLY A 1096 -4.52 2.51 40.42
N ARG A 1097 -4.18 1.83 39.31
CA ARG A 1097 -4.74 2.17 37.98
C ARG A 1097 -6.12 1.60 37.71
N TRP A 1098 -6.57 0.55 38.40
CA TRP A 1098 -7.84 -0.09 38.13
C TRP A 1098 -8.93 0.43 39.06
N GLN A 1099 -10.01 0.94 38.47
CA GLN A 1099 -11.17 1.46 39.18
C GLN A 1099 -12.46 0.86 38.59
N HIS A 1100 -13.58 1.04 39.29
CA HIS A 1100 -14.90 0.62 38.81
C HIS A 1100 -15.86 1.82 38.79
N VAL A 1101 -16.66 1.91 37.74
CA VAL A 1101 -17.63 3.00 37.53
C VAL A 1101 -19.01 2.41 37.23
N ARG A 1102 -20.06 3.07 37.75
CA ARG A 1102 -21.46 2.84 37.41
C ARG A 1102 -22.14 4.17 37.08
N LEU A 1103 -22.82 4.23 35.94
CA LEU A 1103 -23.45 5.44 35.42
C LEU A 1103 -24.88 5.13 34.96
N GLY A 1104 -25.85 5.87 35.47
CA GLY A 1104 -27.27 5.70 35.17
C GLY A 1104 -27.88 6.86 34.39
N PRO A 1105 -29.14 6.75 33.92
CA PRO A 1105 -29.78 7.81 33.14
C PRO A 1105 -29.89 9.17 33.86
N GLY A 1106 -29.96 9.18 35.19
CA GLY A 1106 -29.96 10.42 36.00
C GLY A 1106 -28.60 11.12 36.07
N GLN A 1107 -27.50 10.38 35.87
CA GLN A 1107 -26.12 10.87 35.87
C GLN A 1107 -25.31 10.05 34.85
N PRO A 1108 -25.44 10.34 33.55
CA PRO A 1108 -24.88 9.49 32.49
C PRO A 1108 -23.37 9.69 32.28
N PHE A 1109 -22.72 10.56 33.04
CA PHE A 1109 -21.29 10.80 32.96
C PHE A 1109 -20.69 11.23 34.29
N SER A 1110 -19.39 11.01 34.43
CA SER A 1110 -18.56 11.51 35.53
C SER A 1110 -17.28 12.11 34.98
N ILE A 1111 -16.86 13.22 35.59
CA ILE A 1111 -15.67 13.98 35.19
C ILE A 1111 -14.82 14.16 36.45
N TRP A 1112 -13.62 13.62 36.45
CA TRP A 1112 -12.71 13.67 37.58
C TRP A 1112 -11.44 14.39 37.22
N ARG A 1113 -10.97 15.26 38.12
CA ARG A 1113 -9.58 15.71 38.11
C ARG A 1113 -8.79 14.80 39.04
N ILE A 1114 -7.67 14.28 38.55
CA ILE A 1114 -6.77 13.42 39.32
C ILE A 1114 -5.41 14.08 39.52
N ALA A 1115 -4.78 13.79 40.65
CA ALA A 1115 -3.41 14.19 40.99
C ALA A 1115 -2.80 13.17 41.96
N PRO A 1116 -1.46 13.10 42.10
CA PRO A 1116 -0.85 12.31 43.17
C PRO A 1116 -1.24 12.84 44.55
N LEU A 1117 -1.50 11.96 45.53
CA LEU A 1117 -1.90 12.37 46.89
C LEU A 1117 -0.86 13.25 47.60
N GLY A 1118 0.43 13.11 47.25
CA GLY A 1118 1.54 13.92 47.77
C GLY A 1118 1.79 15.22 47.01
N GLY A 1119 0.95 15.58 46.05
CA GLY A 1119 1.18 16.69 45.12
C GLY A 1119 1.96 16.27 43.86
N LEU A 1120 1.97 17.14 42.85
CA LEU A 1120 2.74 16.91 41.63
C LEU A 1120 4.24 16.83 41.96
N PRO A 1121 5.02 15.97 41.27
CA PRO A 1121 6.46 15.95 41.43
C PRO A 1121 7.03 17.35 41.19
N ALA A 1122 7.97 17.80 42.02
CA ALA A 1122 8.70 19.02 41.76
C ALA A 1122 9.47 18.86 40.43
N GLU A 1123 9.32 19.83 39.53
CA GLU A 1123 10.20 19.91 38.36
C GLU A 1123 11.64 20.05 38.88
N ARG A 1124 12.51 19.11 38.49
CA ARG A 1124 13.94 19.35 38.65
C ARG A 1124 14.27 20.50 37.69
N PRO A 1125 15.06 21.51 38.11
CA PRO A 1125 15.54 22.51 37.17
C PRO A 1125 16.18 21.77 35.98
N ASP A 1126 15.88 22.20 34.76
CA ASP A 1126 16.67 21.77 33.61
C ASP A 1126 18.14 22.06 33.95
N GLU A 1127 19.04 21.08 33.77
CA GLU A 1127 20.49 21.25 34.02
C GLU A 1127 21.09 22.41 33.22
N ALA A 1128 20.35 22.97 32.26
CA ALA A 1128 20.70 24.16 31.49
C ALA A 1128 20.47 25.52 32.21
N ASP A 1129 19.67 25.57 33.28
CA ASP A 1129 19.28 26.83 33.97
C ASP A 1129 20.02 27.05 35.31
N SER A 1130 20.91 26.14 35.72
CA SER A 1130 21.84 26.43 36.81
C SER A 1130 22.96 27.35 36.34
N ASP A 1131 22.78 28.66 36.53
CA ASP A 1131 23.87 29.62 36.50
C ASP A 1131 24.87 29.25 37.62
N PRO A 1132 26.14 28.89 37.34
CA PRO A 1132 27.06 28.43 38.37
C PRO A 1132 27.53 29.55 39.31
N THR A 1133 27.10 30.81 39.12
CA THR A 1133 27.64 31.97 39.83
C THR A 1133 26.97 32.31 41.16
N GLY A 1134 26.42 31.32 41.87
CA GLY A 1134 26.00 31.47 43.26
C GLY A 1134 27.18 31.50 44.23
N ALA A 1135 27.99 32.57 44.22
CA ALA A 1135 29.04 32.77 45.22
C ALA A 1135 28.40 32.99 46.61
N PRO A 1136 28.82 32.27 47.67
CA PRO A 1136 28.33 32.50 49.00
C PRO A 1136 28.94 33.78 49.56
N HIS A 1137 28.11 34.74 49.97
CA HIS A 1137 28.55 35.86 50.80
C HIS A 1137 29.06 35.32 52.14
N ALA A 1138 30.37 35.46 52.35
CA ALA A 1138 30.97 35.32 53.67
C ALA A 1138 30.61 36.55 54.51
N ASP A 1139 29.99 36.33 55.67
CA ASP A 1139 30.08 37.27 56.78
C ASP A 1139 30.26 36.51 58.10
N ALA A 1140 31.03 37.11 58.98
CA ALA A 1140 31.76 36.50 60.09
C ALA A 1140 30.90 36.20 61.34
N GLY A 1141 31.29 35.16 62.12
CA GLY A 1141 30.86 35.00 63.51
C GLY A 1141 30.89 33.58 64.08
N ASN A 1142 32.00 33.21 64.73
CA ASN A 1142 32.14 32.09 65.70
C ASN A 1142 31.22 32.28 66.94
N PRO A 1143 31.07 31.31 67.89
CA PRO A 1143 31.39 29.87 67.87
C PRO A 1143 30.25 28.96 68.44
N THR A 1144 30.46 27.64 68.35
CA THR A 1144 29.85 26.53 69.13
C THR A 1144 29.87 26.75 70.67
N PRO A 1145 29.19 25.97 71.56
CA PRO A 1145 28.78 24.53 71.49
C PRO A 1145 27.32 24.29 72.00
N THR A 1146 26.69 23.10 72.00
CA THR A 1146 26.97 21.86 72.76
C THR A 1146 25.89 20.80 72.46
N GLU A 1147 26.32 19.53 72.42
CA GLU A 1147 25.73 18.32 73.04
C GLU A 1147 24.20 18.13 72.97
N GLY A 1148 23.69 17.09 72.30
CA GLY A 1148 23.58 15.71 72.82
C GLY A 1148 22.09 15.41 73.06
N ALA A 1149 21.52 14.22 72.91
CA ALA A 1149 21.99 12.88 72.63
C ALA A 1149 20.75 12.02 72.25
N ILE A 1150 21.02 10.89 71.58
CA ILE A 1150 20.16 9.72 71.32
C ILE A 1150 19.18 9.84 70.15
#